data_AF-A0A5J4UNH7-F1
#
_entry.id   AF-A0A5J4UNH7-F1
#
_cell.length_a   1.000
_cell.length_b   1.000
_cell.length_c   1.000
_cell.angle_alpha   90.00
_cell.angle_beta   90.00
_cell.angle_gamma   90.00
#
_symmetry.space_group_name_H-M   'P 1'
#
loop_
_entity.id
_entity.type
_entity.pdbx_description
1 polymer ?
#
loop_
_entity_poly.entity_id
_entity_poly.type
_entity_poly.pdbx_seq_one_letter_code
_entity_poly.pdbx_strand_id
1 'polypeptide(L)'
;VTKLAAQLWNEILLQVTRQFDPQGARIQEYRNDHPDTQAQLDDLTIAKRIFNTKMKGQRLYAAAHQLISNIQGNVRQIKIGIINVQELIRLFDPSTIMPINEREQRSKLSQILTQINYYGKRNNEQAVELAIIEYIEKQLAEEEQRIKQQREQMKDKMRQLIKKEFPQQEQRHEHQLEHINEILNRQSLEDFHNTSDLNLNQMFKTNEEEIDEIHQKYINKPFHQTQESNIIILCDAADEVKFNVIKNKALQRRDESTSTITFSIKNNIDPREKPTKPYYRNLANLNQIDTFLDQIYRQQQRSAFKIRADFSSIIETSEYDGNEQKISYKYILPVDANTERRVPLIINSQENIESYKHYIRDVIANMQERTQEDNHQKIVAIFSIMIWIYKFSLAGAAIPSLQKHIKRREVYYIECKLNLCFFTAYSFITMPNSKEKRLEDCSRIAEGKIIFKRIYGKEFDDLYQGFNFATDIDEFIEKEQINVHMFTQGDKDQSPSYYAIHHYKCDTSDRDFNVLLINNGNKSDIHSFCYDIRQADFLDQWLDQIFEEAKQIKKDNKYEDESIPQHFEVPMIGFNSAKFDVSLVFKNLKSKNWRTIKHIGSGTVAKQIMVRHKFTHIQLRFVDALIYCTKMTLKKFVRDIGGGTMQNGRFPFEYININNYATELDKSESFPIEAFDNKLKNKSISETKYQEYLVEAAKFTTRWDQARSYNIQDTRGMIEPIDNLIKMMFKYKIDMLAMYGMSQCANAIKYSSAYDDFKMNGDYNIEDTDRPINITVPYWTAKVESYIEQDQKKNRDSNNNVTISDYEYFKELLEKQRCYICNCKFTWKNSPT
;
A
#
# COMPACT_ATOMS: atom_id res chain seq x y z
N VAL A 1 77.43 18.67 24.02
CA VAL A 1 77.44 19.74 23.00
C VAL A 1 78.55 20.77 23.25
N THR A 2 78.70 21.32 24.45
CA THR A 2 79.71 22.38 24.77
C THR A 2 81.17 21.92 24.67
N LYS A 3 81.50 20.66 24.99
CA LYS A 3 82.89 20.14 24.91
C LYS A 3 83.38 19.96 23.46
N LEU A 4 82.52 19.43 22.59
CA LEU A 4 82.77 19.27 21.15
C LEU A 4 82.85 20.63 20.44
N ALA A 5 81.97 21.58 20.81
CA ALA A 5 82.00 22.93 20.26
C ALA A 5 83.30 23.67 20.62
N ALA A 6 83.80 23.50 21.84
CA ALA A 6 85.08 24.08 22.27
C ALA A 6 86.28 23.45 21.54
N GLN A 7 86.27 22.14 21.31
CA GLN A 7 87.32 21.45 20.53
C GLN A 7 87.35 21.94 19.08
N LEU A 8 86.19 22.00 18.42
CA LEU A 8 86.07 22.47 17.05
C LEU A 8 86.50 23.93 16.90
N TRP A 9 86.13 24.79 17.86
CA TRP A 9 86.54 26.19 17.87
C TRP A 9 88.06 26.36 18.03
N ASN A 10 88.69 25.51 18.86
CA ASN A 10 90.14 25.53 19.04
C ASN A 10 90.89 25.07 17.77
N GLU A 11 90.37 24.10 17.01
CA GLU A 11 90.96 23.71 15.73
C GLU A 11 90.84 24.80 14.66
N ILE A 12 89.67 25.44 14.55
CA ILE A 12 89.45 26.56 13.62
C ILE A 12 90.42 27.71 13.94
N LEU A 13 90.62 28.02 15.23
CA LEU A 13 91.55 29.05 15.66
C LEU A 13 92.99 28.73 15.23
N LEU A 14 93.42 27.48 15.42
CA LEU A 14 94.74 26.98 15.02
C LEU A 14 94.96 27.07 13.50
N GLN A 15 93.96 26.73 12.69
CA GLN A 15 94.04 26.85 11.24
C GLN A 15 94.13 28.31 10.78
N VAL A 16 93.35 29.21 11.38
CA VAL A 16 93.39 30.64 11.05
C VAL A 16 94.72 31.26 11.47
N THR A 17 95.28 30.87 12.62
CA THR A 17 96.62 31.33 13.04
C THR A 17 97.70 30.96 12.03
N ARG A 18 97.66 29.73 11.48
CA ARG A 18 98.61 29.28 10.44
C ARG A 18 98.49 30.06 9.12
N GLN A 19 97.35 30.70 8.84
CA GLN A 19 97.21 31.57 7.65
C GLN A 19 97.88 32.95 7.86
N PHE A 20 97.91 33.45 9.10
CA PHE A 20 98.49 34.76 9.41
C PHE A 20 99.98 34.71 9.78
N ASP A 21 100.50 33.55 10.17
CA ASP A 21 101.94 33.30 10.39
C ASP A 21 102.34 31.92 9.82
N PRO A 22 102.46 31.79 8.48
CA PRO A 22 102.58 30.50 7.80
C PRO A 22 103.88 29.75 8.07
N GLN A 23 104.95 30.47 8.42
CA GLN A 23 106.27 29.90 8.73
C GLN A 23 106.56 29.84 10.23
N GLY A 24 105.62 30.26 11.09
CA GLY A 24 105.74 30.19 12.56
C GLY A 24 106.76 31.14 13.18
N ALA A 25 107.23 32.14 12.43
CA ALA A 25 108.32 33.03 12.85
C ALA A 25 107.95 33.87 14.08
N ARG A 26 106.67 34.26 14.24
CA ARG A 26 106.23 35.08 15.39
C ARG A 26 105.99 34.28 16.64
N ILE A 27 105.56 33.02 16.49
CA ILE A 27 105.50 32.07 17.61
C ILE A 27 106.91 31.78 18.11
N GLN A 28 107.90 31.73 17.21
CA GLN A 28 109.31 31.53 17.56
C GLN A 28 109.97 32.79 18.16
N GLU A 29 109.70 34.00 17.65
CA GLU A 29 110.13 35.26 18.28
C GLU A 29 109.59 35.41 19.71
N TYR A 30 108.30 35.11 19.92
CA TYR A 30 107.69 35.17 21.25
C TYR A 30 108.34 34.21 22.26
N ARG A 31 108.77 33.03 21.79
CA ARG A 31 109.53 32.05 22.58
C ARG A 31 110.95 32.53 22.91
N ASN A 32 111.61 33.22 21.98
CA ASN A 32 112.97 33.76 22.16
C ASN A 32 113.00 34.95 23.14
N ASP A 33 111.96 35.80 23.15
CA ASP A 33 111.85 36.96 24.05
C ASP A 33 111.46 36.58 25.51
N HIS A 34 111.04 35.33 25.75
CA HIS A 34 110.60 34.84 27.07
C HIS A 34 111.21 33.46 27.41
N PRO A 35 112.54 33.33 27.49
CA PRO A 35 113.24 32.04 27.50
C PRO A 35 113.00 31.22 28.78
N ASP A 36 112.81 31.85 29.94
CA ASP A 36 112.81 31.15 31.24
C ASP A 36 111.47 30.50 31.64
N THR A 37 110.38 30.72 30.89
CA THR A 37 109.02 30.27 31.29
C THR A 37 108.26 29.43 30.26
N GLN A 38 108.86 29.05 29.12
CA GLN A 38 108.05 28.61 27.97
C GLN A 38 108.41 27.30 27.25
N ALA A 39 109.33 26.49 27.77
CA ALA A 39 109.54 25.15 27.20
C ALA A 39 108.30 24.21 27.30
N GLN A 40 107.17 24.64 27.89
CA GLN A 40 105.98 23.82 28.12
C GLN A 40 104.65 24.37 27.58
N LEU A 41 104.61 25.52 26.90
CA LEU A 41 103.35 26.06 26.34
C LEU A 41 103.13 25.61 24.89
N ASP A 42 101.91 25.11 24.61
CA ASP A 42 101.50 24.71 23.26
C ASP A 42 101.25 25.91 22.33
N ASP A 43 101.34 25.66 21.02
CA ASP A 43 101.22 26.68 19.98
C ASP A 43 99.85 27.38 20.02
N LEU A 44 98.79 26.70 20.44
CA LEU A 44 97.44 27.27 20.57
C LEU A 44 97.37 28.32 21.70
N THR A 45 98.02 28.04 22.83
CA THR A 45 98.06 28.94 23.98
C THR A 45 98.93 30.15 23.69
N ILE A 46 100.04 29.95 22.97
CA ILE A 46 100.92 31.03 22.49
C ILE A 46 100.18 31.90 21.44
N ALA A 47 99.49 31.29 20.48
CA ALA A 47 98.66 31.99 19.50
C ALA A 47 97.58 32.86 20.18
N LYS A 48 96.87 32.31 21.17
CA LYS A 48 95.88 33.07 21.93
C LYS A 48 96.49 34.29 22.63
N ARG A 49 97.75 34.21 23.09
CA ARG A 49 98.46 35.32 23.76
C ARG A 49 98.99 36.38 22.79
N ILE A 50 99.62 35.98 21.68
CA ILE A 50 100.15 36.88 20.64
C ILE A 50 99.04 37.73 20.01
N PHE A 51 97.85 37.15 19.85
CA PHE A 51 96.72 37.80 19.19
C PHE A 51 95.72 38.43 20.18
N ASN A 52 96.00 38.45 21.49
CA ASN A 52 95.12 39.03 22.53
C ASN A 52 95.26 40.55 22.72
N THR A 53 95.51 41.28 21.63
CA THR A 53 95.38 42.75 21.61
C THR A 53 94.08 43.12 20.90
N LYS A 54 93.35 44.10 21.43
CA LYS A 54 91.95 44.42 21.08
C LYS A 54 91.67 44.49 19.56
N MET A 55 92.64 44.97 18.77
CA MET A 55 92.55 45.09 17.31
C MET A 55 92.88 43.80 16.54
N LYS A 56 93.79 42.95 17.05
CA LYS A 56 94.22 41.71 16.37
C LYS A 56 93.27 40.54 16.63
N GLY A 57 92.68 40.47 17.83
CA GLY A 57 91.64 39.48 18.16
C GLY A 57 90.40 39.61 17.25
N GLN A 58 89.97 40.84 16.93
CA GLN A 58 88.85 41.08 16.02
C GLN A 58 89.12 40.60 14.59
N ARG A 59 90.36 40.75 14.08
CA ARG A 59 90.74 40.23 12.75
C ARG A 59 90.71 38.71 12.68
N LEU A 60 91.15 38.04 13.76
CA LEU A 60 91.17 36.59 13.84
C LEU A 60 89.74 36.03 13.95
N TYR A 61 88.88 36.68 14.74
CA TYR A 61 87.45 36.37 14.80
C TYR A 61 86.74 36.62 13.46
N ALA A 62 87.09 37.70 12.73
CA ALA A 62 86.52 37.99 11.42
C ALA A 62 86.93 36.96 10.35
N ALA A 63 88.20 36.53 10.35
CA ALA A 63 88.68 35.48 9.46
C ALA A 63 88.05 34.10 9.80
N ALA A 64 87.92 33.77 11.09
CA ALA A 64 87.19 32.58 11.52
C ALA A 64 85.70 32.65 11.11
N HIS A 65 85.07 33.81 11.21
CA HIS A 65 83.69 34.02 10.74
C HIS A 65 83.57 33.86 9.22
N GLN A 66 84.55 34.33 8.43
CA GLN A 66 84.58 34.12 6.98
C GLN A 66 84.76 32.65 6.62
N LEU A 67 85.63 31.93 7.34
CA LEU A 67 85.89 30.50 7.11
C LEU A 67 84.65 29.66 7.47
N ILE A 68 83.96 30.00 8.56
CA ILE A 68 82.66 29.40 8.95
C ILE A 68 81.56 29.78 7.95
N SER A 69 81.54 31.02 7.46
CA SER A 69 80.58 31.48 6.45
C SER A 69 80.79 30.78 5.10
N ASN A 70 82.03 30.47 4.72
CA ASN A 70 82.35 29.67 3.53
C ASN A 70 81.94 28.20 3.70
N ILE A 71 82.16 27.61 4.88
CA ILE A 71 81.69 26.25 5.19
C ILE A 71 80.14 26.19 5.20
N GLN A 72 79.46 27.19 5.78
CA GLN A 72 78.00 27.32 5.71
C GLN A 72 77.49 27.63 4.30
N GLY A 73 78.25 28.38 3.50
CA GLY A 73 77.98 28.66 2.09
C GLY A 73 78.02 27.41 1.22
N ASN A 74 78.91 26.47 1.51
CA ASN A 74 78.94 25.16 0.84
C ASN A 74 77.78 24.24 1.25
N VAL A 75 77.18 24.42 2.44
CA VAL A 75 75.91 23.75 2.81
C VAL A 75 74.69 24.40 2.13
N ARG A 76 74.78 25.68 1.71
CA ARG A 76 73.71 26.39 0.98
C ARG A 76 73.53 25.99 -0.49
N GLN A 77 74.27 25.01 -1.00
CA GLN A 77 74.13 24.49 -2.38
C GLN A 77 73.38 23.15 -2.49
N ILE A 78 72.56 22.76 -1.51
CA ILE A 78 71.62 21.65 -1.71
C ILE A 78 70.34 22.22 -2.33
N LYS A 79 70.19 22.05 -3.64
CA LYS A 79 68.95 22.34 -4.38
C LYS A 79 67.95 21.21 -4.10
N ILE A 80 66.65 21.52 -4.01
CA ILE A 80 65.58 20.51 -3.94
C ILE A 80 65.77 19.54 -5.12
N GLY A 81 65.67 18.23 -4.85
CA GLY A 81 65.79 17.19 -5.87
C GLY A 81 64.80 17.42 -6.99
N ILE A 82 65.19 17.11 -8.23
CA ILE A 82 64.34 17.44 -9.37
C ILE A 82 62.99 16.73 -9.31
N ILE A 83 62.95 15.49 -8.81
CA ILE A 83 61.72 14.70 -8.60
C ILE A 83 60.74 15.47 -7.71
N ASN A 84 61.22 15.96 -6.57
CA ASN A 84 60.38 16.67 -5.61
C ASN A 84 59.93 18.03 -6.16
N VAL A 85 60.71 18.67 -7.04
CA VAL A 85 60.26 19.85 -7.80
C VAL A 85 59.07 19.53 -8.71
N GLN A 86 59.03 18.33 -9.31
CA GLN A 86 57.90 17.91 -10.15
C GLN A 86 56.66 17.63 -9.31
N GLU A 87 56.83 16.98 -8.16
CA GLU A 87 55.75 16.71 -7.21
C GLU A 87 55.13 18.00 -6.69
N LEU A 88 55.93 18.99 -6.30
CA LEU A 88 55.45 20.30 -5.85
C LEU A 88 54.69 21.07 -6.95
N ILE A 89 55.10 20.95 -8.22
CA ILE A 89 54.38 21.55 -9.34
C ILE A 89 53.03 20.86 -9.54
N ARG A 90 53.00 19.52 -9.49
CA ARG A 90 51.77 18.73 -9.60
C ARG A 90 50.82 18.93 -8.43
N LEU A 91 51.35 19.19 -7.25
CA LEU A 91 50.55 19.52 -6.08
C LEU A 91 49.77 20.83 -6.29
N PHE A 92 50.38 21.82 -6.95
CA PHE A 92 49.72 23.08 -7.29
C PHE A 92 48.75 22.97 -8.47
N ASP A 93 49.12 22.21 -9.51
CA ASP A 93 48.25 21.91 -10.66
C ASP A 93 48.50 20.47 -11.15
N PRO A 94 47.62 19.51 -10.80
CA PRO A 94 47.78 18.10 -11.18
C PRO A 94 47.73 17.87 -12.70
N SER A 95 47.07 18.76 -13.43
CA SER A 95 46.89 18.71 -14.88
C SER A 95 48.06 19.31 -15.68
N THR A 96 49.05 19.88 -15.00
CA THR A 96 50.19 20.51 -15.67
C THR A 96 51.05 19.49 -16.42
N ILE A 97 51.27 19.75 -17.71
CA ILE A 97 52.28 19.02 -18.51
C ILE A 97 53.68 19.43 -18.04
N MET A 98 54.46 18.45 -17.58
CA MET A 98 55.79 18.67 -17.03
C MET A 98 56.82 18.97 -18.13
N PRO A 99 57.54 20.11 -18.07
CA PRO A 99 58.61 20.41 -19.03
C PRO A 99 59.69 19.34 -19.00
N ILE A 100 60.28 18.98 -20.15
CA ILE A 100 61.31 17.92 -20.21
C ILE A 100 62.64 18.40 -19.60
N ASN A 101 62.91 19.70 -19.65
CA ASN A 101 64.15 20.30 -19.17
C ASN A 101 64.09 20.67 -17.67
N GLU A 102 65.05 20.18 -16.87
CA GLU A 102 65.12 20.46 -15.43
C GLU A 102 65.16 21.96 -15.09
N ARG A 103 65.80 22.77 -15.94
CA ARG A 103 65.92 24.22 -15.71
C ARG A 103 64.57 24.91 -15.87
N GLU A 104 63.75 24.44 -16.80
CA GLU A 104 62.39 24.94 -17.02
C GLU A 104 61.44 24.47 -15.93
N GLN A 105 61.56 23.24 -15.46
CA GLN A 105 60.80 22.74 -14.30
C GLN A 105 61.05 23.61 -13.07
N ARG A 106 62.31 23.90 -12.74
CA ARG A 106 62.66 24.77 -11.61
C ARG A 106 62.19 26.21 -11.80
N SER A 107 62.22 26.72 -13.03
CA SER A 107 61.66 28.04 -13.36
C SER A 107 60.14 28.08 -13.12
N LYS A 108 59.43 27.01 -13.49
CA LYS A 108 57.98 26.88 -13.32
C LYS A 108 57.59 26.81 -11.85
N LEU A 109 58.31 26.01 -11.03
CA LEU A 109 58.11 26.04 -9.58
C LEU A 109 58.38 27.44 -9.01
N SER A 110 59.43 28.15 -9.47
CA SER A 110 59.69 29.51 -9.00
C SER A 110 58.57 30.49 -9.38
N GLN A 111 57.91 30.32 -10.53
CA GLN A 111 56.75 31.11 -10.93
C GLN A 111 55.57 30.85 -10.02
N ILE A 112 55.28 29.57 -9.72
CA ILE A 112 54.23 29.16 -8.78
C ILE A 112 54.47 29.76 -7.39
N LEU A 113 55.68 29.66 -6.85
CA LEU A 113 56.03 30.25 -5.56
C LEU A 113 55.89 31.77 -5.53
N THR A 114 56.06 32.41 -6.69
CA THR A 114 55.83 33.85 -6.82
C THR A 114 54.33 34.16 -6.87
N GLN A 115 53.55 33.34 -7.58
CA GLN A 115 52.09 33.46 -7.68
C GLN A 115 51.40 33.33 -6.31
N ILE A 116 51.89 32.44 -5.45
CA ILE A 116 51.38 32.29 -4.08
C ILE A 116 52.03 33.27 -3.08
N ASN A 117 52.87 34.19 -3.55
CA ASN A 117 53.61 35.17 -2.73
C ASN A 117 54.48 34.55 -1.61
N TYR A 118 55.17 33.44 -1.91
CA TYR A 118 56.06 32.78 -0.94
C TYR A 118 57.47 33.40 -0.92
N TYR A 119 57.86 33.94 0.23
CA TYR A 119 59.16 34.59 0.48
C TYR A 119 60.11 33.77 1.38
N GLY A 120 59.76 32.54 1.71
CA GLY A 120 60.55 31.65 2.57
C GLY A 120 61.76 31.01 1.89
N LYS A 121 62.48 30.13 2.60
CA LYS A 121 63.67 29.43 2.08
C LYS A 121 63.28 28.43 1.00
N ARG A 122 63.54 28.78 -0.27
CA ARG A 122 63.18 28.00 -1.47
C ARG A 122 63.90 26.65 -1.64
N ASN A 123 64.85 26.33 -0.76
CA ASN A 123 65.53 25.03 -0.73
C ASN A 123 64.98 24.09 0.36
N ASN A 124 64.01 24.54 1.15
CA ASN A 124 63.32 23.70 2.13
C ASN A 124 62.00 23.22 1.53
N GLU A 125 61.98 21.97 1.09
CA GLU A 125 60.86 21.32 0.41
C GLU A 125 59.57 21.33 1.24
N GLN A 126 59.61 20.87 2.49
CA GLN A 126 58.42 20.85 3.37
C GLN A 126 57.81 22.24 3.57
N ALA A 127 58.66 23.26 3.72
CA ALA A 127 58.18 24.63 3.91
C ALA A 127 57.57 25.22 2.63
N VAL A 128 57.96 24.72 1.46
CA VAL A 128 57.37 25.09 0.17
C VAL A 128 56.07 24.34 -0.07
N GLU A 129 56.03 23.04 0.24
CA GLU A 129 54.85 22.19 0.13
C GLU A 129 53.68 22.71 0.97
N LEU A 130 53.92 22.99 2.25
CA LEU A 130 52.91 23.53 3.17
C LEU A 130 52.33 24.86 2.66
N ALA A 131 53.17 25.73 2.10
CA ALA A 131 52.71 27.01 1.56
C ALA A 131 51.84 26.85 0.30
N ILE A 132 52.14 25.84 -0.53
CA ILE A 132 51.31 25.48 -1.68
C ILE A 132 49.96 24.93 -1.22
N ILE A 133 49.93 24.03 -0.24
CA ILE A 133 48.71 23.44 0.32
C ILE A 133 47.81 24.51 0.92
N GLU A 134 48.36 25.38 1.79
CA GLU A 134 47.60 26.44 2.46
C GLU A 134 46.96 27.41 1.44
N TYR A 135 47.66 27.70 0.35
CA TYR A 135 47.12 28.53 -0.73
C TYR A 135 45.96 27.86 -1.47
N ILE A 136 46.07 26.56 -1.78
CA ILE A 136 45.04 25.79 -2.48
C ILE A 136 43.79 25.64 -1.60
N GLU A 137 43.95 25.31 -0.32
CA GLU A 137 42.85 25.17 0.63
C GLU A 137 42.07 26.48 0.77
N LYS A 138 42.78 27.63 0.79
CA LYS A 138 42.14 28.94 0.81
C LYS A 138 41.34 29.22 -0.46
N GLN A 139 41.85 28.87 -1.64
CA GLN A 139 41.12 29.04 -2.90
C GLN A 139 39.88 28.13 -2.96
N LEU A 140 40.00 26.88 -2.53
CA LEU A 140 38.87 25.95 -2.46
C LEU A 140 37.77 26.45 -1.50
N ALA A 141 38.13 26.97 -0.33
CA ALA A 141 37.17 27.53 0.62
C ALA A 141 36.45 28.78 0.08
N GLU A 142 37.16 29.65 -0.65
CA GLU A 142 36.57 30.82 -1.32
C GLU A 142 35.61 30.42 -2.45
N GLU A 143 35.94 29.36 -3.20
CA GLU A 143 35.10 28.82 -4.27
C GLU A 143 33.85 28.11 -3.74
N GLU A 144 33.97 27.33 -2.67
CA GLU A 144 32.83 26.74 -1.96
C GLU A 144 31.86 27.81 -1.43
N GLN A 145 32.37 28.92 -0.88
CA GLN A 145 31.52 30.03 -0.47
C GLN A 145 30.79 30.68 -1.65
N ARG A 146 31.45 30.85 -2.79
CA ARG A 146 30.82 31.37 -4.02
C ARG A 146 29.72 30.45 -4.53
N ILE A 147 29.96 29.14 -4.58
CA ILE A 147 28.96 28.14 -4.98
C ILE A 147 27.77 28.15 -4.02
N LYS A 148 28.01 28.29 -2.71
CA LYS A 148 26.96 28.37 -1.69
C LYS A 148 26.11 29.63 -1.84
N GLN A 149 26.73 30.79 -2.09
CA GLN A 149 26.02 32.04 -2.38
C GLN A 149 25.20 31.97 -3.68
N GLN A 150 25.75 31.38 -4.75
CA GLN A 150 25.00 31.18 -6.00
C GLN A 150 23.79 30.27 -5.82
N ARG A 151 23.91 29.19 -5.03
CA ARG A 151 22.80 28.29 -4.71
C ARG A 151 21.68 28.98 -3.94
N GLU A 152 22.00 29.86 -2.99
CA GLU A 152 20.95 30.61 -2.28
C GLU A 152 20.32 31.72 -3.14
N GLN A 153 21.10 32.41 -3.97
CA GLN A 153 20.52 33.34 -4.95
C GLN A 153 19.59 32.64 -5.95
N MET A 154 19.92 31.41 -6.37
CA MET A 154 19.08 30.62 -7.26
C MET A 154 17.81 30.10 -6.56
N LYS A 155 17.90 29.70 -5.29
CA LYS A 155 16.73 29.34 -4.47
C LYS A 155 15.80 30.53 -4.26
N ASP A 156 16.32 31.72 -4.03
CA ASP A 156 15.49 32.92 -3.84
C ASP A 156 14.87 33.39 -5.15
N LYS A 157 15.57 33.29 -6.28
CA LYS A 157 14.98 33.48 -7.62
C LYS A 157 13.87 32.45 -7.91
N MET A 158 14.07 31.18 -7.58
CA MET A 158 13.02 30.14 -7.68
C MET A 158 11.83 30.44 -6.78
N ARG A 159 12.05 30.86 -5.53
CA ARG A 159 10.96 31.26 -4.62
C ARG A 159 10.17 32.44 -5.16
N GLN A 160 10.82 33.40 -5.82
CA GLN A 160 10.15 34.54 -6.46
C GLN A 160 9.38 34.15 -7.73
N LEU A 161 9.91 33.24 -8.56
CA LEU A 161 9.22 32.67 -9.73
C LEU A 161 7.99 31.87 -9.31
N ILE A 162 8.13 31.00 -8.30
CA ILE A 162 7.04 30.22 -7.71
C ILE A 162 5.93 31.15 -7.18
N LYS A 163 6.27 32.24 -6.49
CA LYS A 163 5.28 33.20 -5.98
C LYS A 163 4.55 33.97 -7.08
N LYS A 164 5.13 34.08 -8.28
CA LYS A 164 4.61 34.88 -9.39
C LYS A 164 3.80 34.05 -10.40
N GLU A 165 4.19 32.79 -10.63
CA GLU A 165 3.53 31.90 -11.60
C GLU A 165 2.42 31.03 -11.02
N PHE A 166 2.51 30.62 -9.74
CA PHE A 166 1.52 29.73 -9.13
C PHE A 166 0.09 30.31 -9.09
N PRO A 167 -0.16 31.58 -8.73
CA PRO A 167 -1.53 32.10 -8.65
C PRO A 167 -2.27 32.12 -9.99
N GLN A 168 -1.54 32.29 -11.11
CA GLN A 168 -2.15 32.36 -12.46
C GLN A 168 -2.31 30.99 -13.13
N GLN A 169 -1.52 30.00 -12.72
CA GLN A 169 -1.61 28.64 -13.24
C GLN A 169 -2.65 27.82 -12.48
N GLU A 170 -2.77 28.01 -11.15
CA GLU A 170 -3.85 27.43 -10.34
C GLU A 170 -5.22 27.97 -10.75
N GLN A 171 -5.37 29.28 -10.97
CA GLN A 171 -6.63 29.84 -11.47
C GLN A 171 -6.97 29.39 -12.90
N ARG A 172 -5.98 29.22 -13.79
CA ARG A 172 -6.24 28.67 -15.14
C ARG A 172 -6.59 27.18 -15.10
N HIS A 173 -5.93 26.39 -14.26
CA HIS A 173 -6.25 24.98 -14.10
C HIS A 173 -7.59 24.77 -13.40
N GLU A 174 -7.91 25.54 -12.36
CA GLU A 174 -9.23 25.51 -11.71
C GLU A 174 -10.32 25.94 -12.68
N HIS A 175 -10.12 27.00 -13.47
CA HIS A 175 -11.12 27.44 -14.44
C HIS A 175 -11.29 26.47 -15.61
N GLN A 176 -10.21 25.82 -16.07
CA GLN A 176 -10.28 24.73 -17.06
C GLN A 176 -10.93 23.46 -16.49
N LEU A 177 -10.63 23.10 -15.23
CA LEU A 177 -11.24 21.96 -14.54
C LEU A 177 -12.71 22.23 -14.23
N GLU A 178 -13.09 23.45 -13.85
CA GLU A 178 -14.49 23.86 -13.68
C GLU A 178 -15.23 23.86 -15.01
N HIS A 179 -14.62 24.31 -16.11
CA HIS A 179 -15.24 24.29 -17.43
C HIS A 179 -15.41 22.86 -17.98
N ILE A 180 -14.41 21.99 -17.79
CA ILE A 180 -14.48 20.57 -18.14
C ILE A 180 -15.50 19.84 -17.25
N ASN A 181 -15.52 20.11 -15.95
CA ASN A 181 -16.52 19.56 -15.03
C ASN A 181 -17.92 20.10 -15.31
N GLU A 182 -18.09 21.35 -15.74
CA GLU A 182 -19.40 21.87 -16.17
C GLU A 182 -19.87 21.18 -17.44
N ILE A 183 -19.01 20.93 -18.43
CA ILE A 183 -19.36 20.21 -19.67
C ILE A 183 -19.73 18.76 -19.36
N LEU A 184 -18.93 18.06 -18.55
CA LEU A 184 -19.19 16.69 -18.10
C LEU A 184 -20.44 16.59 -17.21
N ASN A 185 -20.68 17.57 -16.34
CA ASN A 185 -21.89 17.64 -15.52
C ASN A 185 -23.13 17.98 -16.34
N ARG A 186 -23.02 18.79 -17.40
CA ARG A 186 -24.14 19.11 -18.30
C ARG A 186 -24.49 17.90 -19.17
N GLN A 187 -23.49 17.19 -19.69
CA GLN A 187 -23.67 15.90 -20.38
C GLN A 187 -24.27 14.84 -19.44
N SER A 188 -23.73 14.70 -18.22
CA SER A 188 -24.30 13.78 -17.22
C SER A 188 -25.69 14.19 -16.74
N LEU A 189 -26.04 15.48 -16.65
CA LEU A 189 -27.40 15.92 -16.33
C LEU A 189 -28.37 15.65 -17.48
N GLU A 190 -27.96 15.87 -18.73
CA GLU A 190 -28.76 15.58 -19.92
C GLU A 190 -29.00 14.07 -20.07
N ASP A 191 -28.01 13.23 -19.74
CA ASP A 191 -28.14 11.77 -19.68
C ASP A 191 -29.00 11.32 -18.48
N PHE A 192 -28.87 11.97 -17.33
CA PHE A 192 -29.65 11.67 -16.12
C PHE A 192 -31.13 12.11 -16.22
N HIS A 193 -31.42 13.16 -17.00
CA HIS A 193 -32.80 13.62 -17.23
C HIS A 193 -33.51 12.89 -18.37
N ASN A 194 -32.77 12.24 -19.28
CA ASN A 194 -33.34 11.42 -20.35
C ASN A 194 -33.46 9.93 -20.02
N THR A 195 -32.92 9.47 -18.89
CA THR A 195 -33.08 8.08 -18.43
C THR A 195 -34.32 7.96 -17.56
N SER A 196 -35.39 7.39 -18.12
CA SER A 196 -36.55 6.97 -17.32
C SER A 196 -36.15 5.83 -16.37
N ASP A 197 -36.53 5.98 -15.11
CA ASP A 197 -36.47 5.03 -13.98
C ASP A 197 -35.55 3.81 -14.15
N LEU A 198 -34.37 3.87 -13.51
CA LEU A 198 -33.40 2.78 -13.44
C LEU A 198 -34.01 1.56 -12.71
N ASN A 199 -34.57 0.65 -13.49
CA ASN A 199 -35.18 -0.61 -13.06
C ASN A 199 -34.07 -1.63 -12.72
N LEU A 200 -34.24 -2.42 -11.65
CA LEU A 200 -33.28 -3.46 -11.20
C LEU A 200 -32.84 -4.42 -12.32
N ASN A 201 -33.64 -4.57 -13.38
CA ASN A 201 -33.31 -5.34 -14.58
C ASN A 201 -32.07 -4.81 -15.34
N GLN A 202 -31.70 -3.54 -15.18
CA GLN A 202 -30.59 -2.92 -15.91
C GLN A 202 -29.22 -3.21 -15.28
N MET A 203 -29.18 -3.66 -14.01
CA MET A 203 -27.96 -4.15 -13.35
C MET A 203 -27.60 -5.59 -13.74
N PHE A 204 -28.58 -6.39 -14.20
CA PHE A 204 -28.34 -7.74 -14.71
C PHE A 204 -27.78 -7.72 -16.14
N LYS A 205 -28.06 -6.65 -16.89
CA LYS A 205 -27.52 -6.45 -18.24
C LYS A 205 -26.01 -6.37 -18.31
N THR A 206 -25.30 -5.89 -17.28
CA THR A 206 -23.83 -5.71 -17.38
C THR A 206 -23.06 -7.04 -17.40
N ASN A 207 -23.58 -8.07 -16.73
CA ASN A 207 -23.03 -9.43 -16.83
C ASN A 207 -23.44 -10.12 -18.14
N GLU A 208 -24.62 -9.80 -18.66
CA GLU A 208 -25.07 -10.24 -19.98
C GLU A 208 -24.27 -9.58 -21.09
N GLU A 209 -23.89 -8.30 -20.94
CA GLU A 209 -23.01 -7.54 -21.85
C GLU A 209 -21.58 -8.11 -21.89
N GLU A 210 -20.99 -8.49 -20.75
CA GLU A 210 -19.69 -9.19 -20.72
C GLU A 210 -19.75 -10.58 -21.39
N ILE A 211 -20.84 -11.32 -21.19
CA ILE A 211 -21.09 -12.60 -21.87
C ILE A 211 -21.29 -12.37 -23.36
N ASP A 212 -22.05 -11.35 -23.75
CA ASP A 212 -22.33 -10.98 -25.13
C ASP A 212 -21.07 -10.51 -25.84
N GLU A 213 -20.18 -9.76 -25.19
CA GLU A 213 -18.87 -9.37 -25.75
C GLU A 213 -17.97 -10.58 -26.02
N ILE A 214 -17.90 -11.54 -25.07
CA ILE A 214 -17.19 -12.81 -25.26
C ILE A 214 -17.85 -13.61 -26.39
N HIS A 215 -19.18 -13.69 -26.40
CA HIS A 215 -19.95 -14.42 -27.40
C HIS A 215 -19.71 -13.85 -28.80
N GLN A 216 -19.78 -12.52 -28.98
CA GLN A 216 -19.50 -11.86 -30.26
C GLN A 216 -18.09 -12.13 -30.77
N LYS A 217 -17.11 -12.29 -29.88
CA LYS A 217 -15.73 -12.63 -30.25
C LYS A 217 -15.57 -14.05 -30.81
N TYR A 218 -16.38 -15.01 -30.36
CA TYR A 218 -16.21 -16.44 -30.68
C TYR A 218 -17.36 -17.06 -31.49
N ILE A 219 -18.48 -16.37 -31.69
CA ILE A 219 -19.70 -16.85 -32.37
C ILE A 219 -19.46 -17.37 -33.80
N ASN A 220 -18.48 -16.81 -34.52
CA ASN A 220 -18.19 -17.13 -35.91
C ASN A 220 -16.97 -18.04 -36.09
N LYS A 221 -16.36 -18.57 -35.01
CA LYS A 221 -15.17 -19.42 -35.13
C LYS A 221 -15.57 -20.90 -35.28
N PRO A 222 -15.02 -21.60 -36.29
CA PRO A 222 -15.33 -23.01 -36.50
C PRO A 222 -14.67 -23.86 -35.40
N PHE A 223 -15.47 -24.56 -34.62
CA PHE A 223 -14.99 -25.56 -33.67
C PHE A 223 -14.43 -26.76 -34.43
N HIS A 224 -13.17 -27.13 -34.17
CA HIS A 224 -12.66 -28.43 -34.59
C HIS A 224 -13.26 -29.50 -33.68
N GLN A 225 -14.09 -30.39 -34.24
CA GLN A 225 -14.60 -31.56 -33.55
C GLN A 225 -14.44 -32.77 -34.46
N THR A 226 -13.59 -33.72 -34.07
CA THR A 226 -13.53 -35.05 -34.68
C THR A 226 -14.53 -35.96 -33.95
N GLN A 227 -15.33 -36.72 -34.70
CA GLN A 227 -16.43 -37.54 -34.16
C GLN A 227 -15.98 -38.87 -33.53
N GLU A 228 -14.68 -39.12 -33.46
CA GLU A 228 -14.16 -40.38 -32.94
C GLU A 228 -13.73 -40.23 -31.47
N SER A 229 -14.39 -41.02 -30.61
CA SER A 229 -14.11 -41.28 -29.20
C SER A 229 -14.79 -40.39 -28.15
N ASN A 230 -15.01 -40.96 -26.95
CA ASN A 230 -15.75 -40.41 -25.81
C ASN A 230 -15.09 -39.18 -25.13
N ILE A 231 -14.49 -38.31 -25.94
CA ILE A 231 -13.77 -37.10 -25.58
C ILE A 231 -14.02 -36.02 -26.64
N ILE A 232 -13.97 -34.76 -26.26
CA ILE A 232 -14.00 -33.62 -27.17
C ILE A 232 -12.56 -33.27 -27.52
N ILE A 233 -12.13 -33.54 -28.75
CA ILE A 233 -10.80 -33.15 -29.24
C ILE A 233 -10.83 -31.66 -29.61
N LEU A 234 -9.88 -30.89 -29.08
CA LEU A 234 -9.79 -29.45 -29.26
C LEU A 234 -8.79 -29.06 -30.37
N CYS A 235 -7.71 -29.82 -30.53
CA CYS A 235 -6.71 -29.65 -31.59
C CYS A 235 -5.98 -30.98 -31.86
N ASP A 236 -5.22 -31.05 -32.96
CA ASP A 236 -4.51 -32.27 -33.35
C ASP A 236 -3.36 -32.61 -32.38
N ALA A 237 -3.27 -33.90 -32.01
CA ALA A 237 -2.19 -34.44 -31.19
C ALA A 237 -0.94 -34.70 -32.04
N ALA A 238 0.24 -34.29 -31.57
CA ALA A 238 1.48 -34.44 -32.33
C ALA A 238 2.05 -35.88 -32.33
N ASP A 239 1.61 -36.71 -31.37
CA ASP A 239 1.97 -38.13 -31.23
C ASP A 239 0.73 -38.90 -30.76
N GLU A 240 0.00 -39.42 -31.74
CA GLU A 240 -1.31 -40.04 -31.56
C GLU A 240 -1.24 -41.32 -30.70
N VAL A 241 -0.13 -42.05 -30.75
CA VAL A 241 0.05 -43.30 -30.00
C VAL A 241 0.15 -42.99 -28.51
N LYS A 242 0.99 -42.03 -28.12
CA LYS A 242 1.11 -41.61 -26.70
C LYS A 242 -0.15 -40.91 -26.21
N PHE A 243 -0.79 -40.11 -27.06
CA PHE A 243 -2.08 -39.50 -26.75
C PHE A 243 -3.13 -40.56 -26.43
N ASN A 244 -3.26 -41.60 -27.27
CA ASN A 244 -4.24 -42.67 -27.07
C ASN A 244 -3.98 -43.47 -25.79
N VAL A 245 -2.72 -43.66 -25.37
CA VAL A 245 -2.38 -44.28 -24.08
C VAL A 245 -2.91 -43.44 -22.90
N ILE A 246 -2.69 -42.13 -22.92
CA ILE A 246 -3.15 -41.24 -21.85
C ILE A 246 -4.67 -41.04 -21.88
N LYS A 247 -5.28 -40.97 -23.07
CA LYS A 247 -6.73 -40.98 -23.28
C LYS A 247 -7.39 -42.18 -22.61
N ASN A 248 -6.90 -43.38 -22.88
CA ASN A 248 -7.46 -44.61 -22.30
C ASN A 248 -7.29 -44.64 -20.78
N LYS A 249 -6.16 -44.18 -20.24
CA LYS A 249 -5.95 -44.04 -18.79
C LYS A 249 -6.89 -43.03 -18.15
N ALA A 250 -7.15 -41.90 -18.81
CA ALA A 250 -8.06 -40.87 -18.32
C ALA A 250 -9.52 -41.38 -18.28
N LEU A 251 -9.94 -42.12 -19.32
CA LEU A 251 -11.29 -42.70 -19.41
C LEU A 251 -11.53 -43.86 -18.43
N GLN A 252 -10.49 -44.64 -18.07
CA GLN A 252 -10.58 -45.75 -17.13
C GLN A 252 -10.75 -45.34 -15.64
N ARG A 253 -10.67 -44.05 -15.31
CA ARG A 253 -10.83 -43.57 -13.92
C ARG A 253 -12.28 -43.50 -13.44
N ARG A 254 -13.26 -43.69 -14.32
CA ARG A 254 -14.67 -43.76 -13.94
C ARG A 254 -14.99 -45.19 -13.49
N ASP A 255 -15.37 -45.34 -12.23
CA ASP A 255 -15.95 -46.60 -11.74
C ASP A 255 -17.41 -46.71 -12.22
N GLU A 256 -17.65 -47.62 -13.17
CA GLU A 256 -18.97 -47.85 -13.76
C GLU A 256 -19.98 -48.43 -12.75
N SER A 257 -19.50 -49.05 -11.66
CA SER A 257 -20.35 -49.69 -10.65
C SER A 257 -20.88 -48.71 -9.60
N THR A 258 -20.12 -47.64 -9.31
CA THR A 258 -20.43 -46.65 -8.25
C THR A 258 -20.78 -45.26 -8.79
N SER A 259 -20.55 -44.99 -10.09
CA SER A 259 -20.76 -43.68 -10.72
C SER A 259 -20.08 -42.50 -9.99
N THR A 260 -18.97 -42.74 -9.29
CA THR A 260 -18.20 -41.70 -8.58
C THR A 260 -16.71 -41.75 -8.92
N ILE A 261 -16.07 -40.57 -8.89
CA ILE A 261 -14.63 -40.39 -9.08
C ILE A 261 -14.06 -39.76 -7.81
N THR A 262 -12.86 -40.19 -7.39
CA THR A 262 -12.14 -39.60 -6.26
C THR A 262 -11.53 -38.24 -6.67
N PHE A 263 -12.00 -37.15 -6.08
CA PHE A 263 -11.41 -35.81 -6.20
C PHE A 263 -11.23 -35.17 -4.83
N SER A 264 -10.23 -34.31 -4.68
CA SER A 264 -9.96 -33.58 -3.43
C SER A 264 -10.74 -32.27 -3.40
N ILE A 265 -11.75 -32.17 -2.54
CA ILE A 265 -12.36 -30.90 -2.16
C ILE A 265 -11.40 -30.21 -1.18
N LYS A 266 -10.95 -28.99 -1.47
CA LYS A 266 -10.22 -28.19 -0.47
C LYS A 266 -11.21 -27.75 0.61
N ASN A 267 -11.10 -28.30 1.81
CA ASN A 267 -12.02 -28.06 2.93
C ASN A 267 -11.93 -26.64 3.55
N ASN A 268 -11.08 -25.75 3.04
CA ASN A 268 -10.87 -24.38 3.54
C ASN A 268 -11.81 -23.35 2.87
N ILE A 269 -13.02 -23.75 2.48
CA ILE A 269 -14.05 -22.84 1.97
C ILE A 269 -14.96 -22.46 3.14
N ASP A 270 -15.27 -21.16 3.27
CA ASP A 270 -16.27 -20.64 4.21
C ASP A 270 -17.52 -21.54 4.19
N PRO A 271 -18.04 -22.02 5.33
CA PRO A 271 -19.26 -22.82 5.38
C PRO A 271 -20.44 -22.24 4.58
N ARG A 272 -20.48 -20.91 4.39
CA ARG A 272 -21.49 -20.17 3.60
C ARG A 272 -21.26 -20.20 2.09
N GLU A 273 -20.07 -20.59 1.64
CA GLU A 273 -19.69 -20.74 0.23
C GLU A 273 -19.49 -22.21 -0.18
N LYS A 274 -19.85 -23.18 0.67
CA LYS A 274 -19.70 -24.59 0.31
C LYS A 274 -20.66 -24.97 -0.82
N PRO A 275 -20.18 -25.63 -1.88
CA PRO A 275 -21.06 -26.10 -2.95
C PRO A 275 -22.05 -27.13 -2.38
N THR A 276 -23.34 -26.94 -2.68
CA THR A 276 -24.41 -27.77 -2.12
C THR A 276 -24.33 -29.20 -2.65
N LYS A 277 -23.91 -29.38 -3.91
CA LYS A 277 -23.66 -30.69 -4.53
C LYS A 277 -22.79 -30.55 -5.79
N PRO A 278 -21.72 -31.34 -5.96
CA PRO A 278 -21.01 -31.45 -7.23
C PRO A 278 -21.71 -32.43 -8.17
N TYR A 279 -21.76 -32.09 -9.46
CA TYR A 279 -22.26 -32.91 -10.55
C TYR A 279 -21.12 -33.23 -11.50
N TYR A 280 -21.01 -34.48 -11.93
CA TYR A 280 -19.94 -34.93 -12.82
C TYR A 280 -20.51 -35.65 -14.04
N ARG A 281 -19.93 -35.39 -15.23
CA ARG A 281 -20.29 -36.10 -16.47
C ARG A 281 -19.13 -36.19 -17.44
N ASN A 282 -18.93 -37.39 -18.01
CA ASN A 282 -18.05 -37.58 -19.17
C ASN A 282 -18.65 -36.92 -20.41
N LEU A 283 -17.81 -36.31 -21.22
CA LEU A 283 -18.23 -35.57 -22.40
C LEU A 283 -17.74 -36.25 -23.67
N ALA A 284 -18.67 -36.66 -24.53
CA ALA A 284 -18.37 -37.13 -25.88
C ALA A 284 -18.62 -36.05 -26.95
N ASN A 285 -19.44 -35.05 -26.65
CA ASN A 285 -19.71 -33.92 -27.56
C ASN A 285 -20.27 -32.72 -26.79
N LEU A 286 -20.27 -31.54 -27.43
CA LEU A 286 -20.75 -30.30 -26.83
C LEU A 286 -22.24 -30.33 -26.48
N ASN A 287 -23.09 -31.02 -27.26
CA ASN A 287 -24.53 -31.09 -27.00
C ASN A 287 -24.88 -31.83 -25.70
N GLN A 288 -24.00 -32.71 -25.23
CA GLN A 288 -24.15 -33.37 -23.94
C GLN A 288 -23.97 -32.42 -22.76
N ILE A 289 -23.24 -31.30 -22.94
CA ILE A 289 -23.08 -30.25 -21.93
C ILE A 289 -24.41 -29.53 -21.73
N ASP A 290 -25.06 -29.10 -22.82
CA ASP A 290 -26.37 -28.43 -22.78
C ASP A 290 -27.42 -29.31 -22.11
N THR A 291 -27.50 -30.57 -22.54
CA THR A 291 -28.44 -31.55 -21.96
C THR A 291 -28.17 -31.75 -20.46
N PHE A 292 -26.90 -31.68 -20.04
CA PHE A 292 -26.54 -31.83 -18.63
C PHE A 292 -26.89 -30.60 -17.81
N LEU A 293 -26.64 -29.39 -18.33
CA LEU A 293 -27.05 -28.13 -17.74
C LEU A 293 -28.56 -28.03 -17.62
N ASP A 294 -29.32 -28.50 -18.63
CA ASP A 294 -30.78 -28.57 -18.57
C ASP A 294 -31.29 -29.52 -17.49
N GLN A 295 -30.64 -30.68 -17.32
CA GLN A 295 -30.98 -31.62 -16.26
C GLN A 295 -30.72 -31.01 -14.88
N ILE A 296 -29.58 -30.35 -14.69
CA ILE A 296 -29.25 -29.64 -13.45
C ILE A 296 -30.24 -28.51 -13.21
N TYR A 297 -30.54 -27.70 -14.21
CA TYR A 297 -31.52 -26.62 -14.12
C TYR A 297 -32.89 -27.15 -13.69
N ARG A 298 -33.41 -28.20 -14.36
CA ARG A 298 -34.68 -28.85 -13.97
C ARG A 298 -34.66 -29.39 -12.54
N GLN A 299 -33.54 -29.94 -12.08
CA GLN A 299 -33.38 -30.40 -10.69
C GLN A 299 -33.31 -29.25 -9.68
N GLN A 300 -32.80 -28.08 -10.09
CA GLN A 300 -32.60 -26.90 -9.24
C GLN A 300 -33.67 -25.82 -9.39
N GLN A 301 -34.72 -26.03 -10.21
CA GLN A 301 -35.79 -25.08 -10.58
C GLN A 301 -36.55 -24.39 -9.42
N ARG A 302 -36.25 -24.73 -8.16
CA ARG A 302 -36.94 -24.26 -6.95
C ARG A 302 -36.20 -23.15 -6.19
N SER A 303 -35.03 -22.70 -6.64
CA SER A 303 -34.24 -21.63 -6.00
C SER A 303 -33.37 -20.92 -7.03
N ALA A 304 -33.02 -19.64 -6.83
CA ALA A 304 -31.94 -19.01 -7.59
C ALA A 304 -30.57 -19.58 -7.14
N PHE A 305 -29.67 -19.86 -8.08
CA PHE A 305 -28.39 -20.47 -7.77
C PHE A 305 -27.28 -19.96 -8.69
N LYS A 306 -26.03 -20.14 -8.29
CA LYS A 306 -24.87 -19.94 -9.16
C LYS A 306 -24.31 -21.28 -9.62
N ILE A 307 -23.89 -21.33 -10.88
CA ILE A 307 -23.23 -22.48 -11.47
C ILE A 307 -21.75 -22.17 -11.63
N ARG A 308 -20.91 -23.12 -11.22
CA ARG A 308 -19.49 -23.13 -11.57
C ARG A 308 -19.15 -24.41 -12.29
N ALA A 309 -18.41 -24.31 -13.38
CA ALA A 309 -17.99 -25.46 -14.17
C ALA A 309 -16.47 -25.50 -14.34
N ASP A 310 -15.90 -26.71 -14.31
CA ASP A 310 -14.51 -26.97 -14.67
C ASP A 310 -14.43 -28.26 -15.49
N PHE A 311 -13.40 -28.39 -16.32
CA PHE A 311 -13.25 -29.45 -17.31
C PHE A 311 -12.04 -30.33 -16.99
N SER A 312 -12.21 -31.64 -17.14
CA SER A 312 -11.04 -32.52 -17.21
C SER A 312 -10.43 -32.43 -18.59
N SER A 313 -9.13 -32.16 -18.66
CA SER A 313 -8.43 -31.94 -19.91
C SER A 313 -7.19 -32.82 -20.05
N ILE A 314 -6.83 -33.14 -21.29
CA ILE A 314 -5.56 -33.76 -21.68
C ILE A 314 -4.68 -32.65 -22.24
N ILE A 315 -3.47 -32.55 -21.69
CA ILE A 315 -2.48 -31.55 -22.03
C ILE A 315 -1.29 -32.26 -22.67
N GLU A 316 -0.93 -31.82 -23.87
CA GLU A 316 0.31 -32.19 -24.55
C GLU A 316 1.41 -31.24 -24.07
N THR A 317 2.59 -31.79 -23.78
CA THR A 317 3.78 -31.04 -23.37
C THR A 317 4.93 -31.41 -24.30
N SER A 318 5.45 -30.43 -25.04
CA SER A 318 6.64 -30.56 -25.89
C SER A 318 7.85 -29.97 -25.18
N GLU A 319 8.85 -30.79 -24.85
CA GLU A 319 10.13 -30.38 -24.26
C GLU A 319 11.23 -30.52 -25.33
N TYR A 320 12.22 -29.61 -25.33
CA TYR A 320 13.37 -29.70 -26.24
C TYR A 320 14.60 -30.13 -25.46
N ASP A 321 15.19 -31.27 -25.81
CA ASP A 321 16.47 -31.76 -25.27
C ASP A 321 17.54 -31.60 -26.36
N GLY A 322 18.21 -30.45 -26.38
CA GLY A 322 19.10 -30.06 -27.47
C GLY A 322 18.32 -29.84 -28.78
N ASN A 323 18.55 -30.68 -29.80
CA ASN A 323 17.87 -30.61 -31.10
C ASN A 323 16.71 -31.61 -31.26
N GLU A 324 16.42 -32.45 -30.26
CA GLU A 324 15.30 -33.41 -30.32
C GLU A 324 14.10 -32.90 -29.51
N GLN A 325 12.94 -32.84 -30.18
CA GLN A 325 11.67 -32.50 -29.53
C GLN A 325 11.05 -33.75 -28.91
N LYS A 326 10.85 -33.73 -27.59
CA LYS A 326 10.22 -34.81 -26.83
C LYS A 326 8.79 -34.43 -26.45
N ILE A 327 7.83 -35.19 -26.96
CA ILE A 327 6.40 -34.95 -26.71
C ILE A 327 5.89 -35.94 -25.65
N SER A 328 5.22 -35.40 -24.64
CA SER A 328 4.58 -36.12 -23.55
C SER A 328 3.14 -35.64 -23.34
N TYR A 329 2.31 -36.46 -22.69
CA TYR A 329 0.92 -36.12 -22.40
C TYR A 329 0.62 -36.37 -20.92
N LYS A 330 -0.17 -35.48 -20.34
CA LYS A 330 -0.74 -35.64 -18.99
C LYS A 330 -2.23 -35.27 -19.03
N TYR A 331 -2.98 -35.68 -18.03
CA TYR A 331 -4.36 -35.23 -17.87
C TYR A 331 -4.54 -34.57 -16.50
N ILE A 332 -5.42 -33.58 -16.46
CA ILE A 332 -5.78 -32.83 -15.26
C ILE A 332 -7.25 -33.07 -14.96
N LEU A 333 -7.55 -33.27 -13.68
CA LEU A 333 -8.92 -33.38 -13.18
C LEU A 333 -9.42 -32.01 -12.67
N PRO A 334 -10.74 -31.76 -12.74
CA PRO A 334 -11.39 -30.56 -12.24
C PRO A 334 -11.06 -30.28 -10.78
N VAL A 335 -10.82 -29.02 -10.45
CA VAL A 335 -10.56 -28.58 -9.07
C VAL A 335 -11.41 -27.35 -8.75
N ASP A 336 -12.07 -27.38 -7.59
CA ASP A 336 -12.89 -26.27 -7.07
C ASP A 336 -12.07 -24.97 -6.79
N ALA A 337 -10.75 -24.97 -6.98
CA ALA A 337 -9.87 -23.84 -6.66
C ALA A 337 -9.60 -22.87 -7.83
N ASN A 338 -9.99 -23.18 -9.07
CA ASN A 338 -9.67 -22.32 -10.23
C ASN A 338 -10.56 -21.08 -10.26
N THR A 339 -10.03 -19.95 -9.79
CA THR A 339 -10.73 -18.67 -9.64
C THR A 339 -11.07 -17.97 -10.96
N GLU A 340 -10.44 -18.35 -12.06
CA GLU A 340 -10.52 -17.69 -13.38
C GLU A 340 -11.77 -18.03 -14.21
N ARG A 341 -12.56 -19.04 -13.81
CA ARG A 341 -13.78 -19.48 -14.55
C ARG A 341 -15.08 -19.16 -13.82
N ARG A 342 -15.09 -18.06 -13.08
CA ARG A 342 -16.28 -17.56 -12.37
C ARG A 342 -17.03 -16.58 -13.27
N VAL A 343 -18.19 -16.97 -13.77
CA VAL A 343 -19.18 -15.98 -14.21
C VAL A 343 -20.15 -15.77 -13.06
N PRO A 344 -20.37 -14.53 -12.61
CA PRO A 344 -21.32 -14.21 -11.56
C PRO A 344 -22.77 -14.20 -12.07
N LEU A 345 -23.14 -15.08 -13.03
CA LEU A 345 -24.50 -15.17 -13.53
C LEU A 345 -25.36 -15.95 -12.53
N ILE A 346 -26.45 -15.33 -12.10
CA ILE A 346 -27.45 -15.94 -11.23
C ILE A 346 -28.46 -16.65 -12.12
N ILE A 347 -28.56 -17.97 -11.96
CA ILE A 347 -29.52 -18.78 -12.71
C ILE A 347 -30.84 -18.79 -11.94
N ASN A 348 -31.84 -18.09 -12.48
CA ASN A 348 -33.20 -18.07 -11.94
C ASN A 348 -34.30 -18.19 -13.02
N SER A 349 -33.93 -18.16 -14.30
CA SER A 349 -34.86 -18.24 -15.45
C SER A 349 -34.30 -19.14 -16.56
N GLN A 350 -35.16 -19.53 -17.51
CA GLN A 350 -34.76 -20.32 -18.68
C GLN A 350 -33.78 -19.53 -19.56
N GLU A 351 -33.98 -18.22 -19.68
CA GLU A 351 -33.09 -17.34 -20.45
C GLU A 351 -31.67 -17.34 -19.87
N ASN A 352 -31.53 -17.24 -18.55
CA ASN A 352 -30.19 -17.23 -17.93
C ASN A 352 -29.44 -18.55 -18.10
N ILE A 353 -30.15 -19.70 -18.10
CA ILE A 353 -29.48 -20.98 -18.35
C ILE A 353 -29.08 -21.12 -19.82
N GLU A 354 -29.85 -20.59 -20.77
CA GLU A 354 -29.43 -20.54 -22.17
C GLU A 354 -28.21 -19.63 -22.35
N SER A 355 -28.17 -18.44 -21.75
CA SER A 355 -26.98 -17.56 -21.80
C SER A 355 -25.75 -18.23 -21.17
N TYR A 356 -25.94 -19.00 -20.08
CA TYR A 356 -24.86 -19.76 -19.48
C TYR A 356 -24.33 -20.89 -20.39
N LYS A 357 -25.19 -21.57 -21.17
CA LYS A 357 -24.75 -22.56 -22.16
C LYS A 357 -23.88 -21.94 -23.24
N HIS A 358 -24.27 -20.75 -23.75
CA HIS A 358 -23.47 -20.01 -24.72
C HIS A 358 -22.11 -19.64 -24.14
N TYR A 359 -22.08 -19.08 -22.93
CA TYR A 359 -20.83 -18.79 -22.22
C TYR A 359 -19.91 -20.02 -22.10
N ILE A 360 -20.45 -21.18 -21.73
CA ILE A 360 -19.67 -22.41 -21.60
C ILE A 360 -19.05 -22.83 -22.95
N ARG A 361 -19.75 -22.64 -24.06
CA ARG A 361 -19.20 -22.87 -25.40
C ARG A 361 -18.06 -21.91 -25.70
N ASP A 362 -18.22 -20.63 -25.38
CA ASP A 362 -17.19 -19.62 -25.63
C ASP A 362 -15.94 -19.85 -24.79
N VAL A 363 -16.09 -20.38 -23.57
CA VAL A 363 -14.97 -20.83 -22.74
C VAL A 363 -14.21 -21.99 -23.39
N ILE A 364 -14.91 -22.95 -24.00
CA ILE A 364 -14.27 -24.05 -24.71
C ILE A 364 -13.59 -23.54 -25.98
N ALA A 365 -14.18 -22.57 -26.70
CA ALA A 365 -13.54 -21.92 -27.85
C ALA A 365 -12.23 -21.21 -27.44
N ASN A 366 -12.26 -20.51 -26.30
CA ASN A 366 -11.05 -19.89 -25.73
C ASN A 366 -9.98 -20.93 -25.37
N MET A 367 -10.37 -22.11 -24.84
CA MET A 367 -9.43 -23.21 -24.60
C MET A 367 -8.81 -23.77 -25.87
N GLN A 368 -9.52 -23.74 -27.00
CA GLN A 368 -8.96 -24.09 -28.31
C GLN A 368 -7.92 -23.06 -28.78
N GLU A 369 -8.08 -21.79 -28.39
CA GLU A 369 -7.19 -20.70 -28.80
C GLU A 369 -5.96 -20.51 -27.90
N ARG A 370 -5.96 -21.03 -26.66
CA ARG A 370 -4.77 -21.03 -25.79
C ARG A 370 -3.70 -22.00 -26.32
N THR A 371 -3.02 -21.55 -27.36
CA THR A 371 -1.67 -21.97 -27.77
C THR A 371 -0.89 -20.68 -28.04
N GLN A 372 -0.16 -20.16 -27.05
CA GLN A 372 1.01 -19.25 -27.23
C GLN A 372 1.52 -18.53 -25.94
N GLU A 373 1.02 -18.81 -24.73
CA GLU A 373 1.69 -18.29 -23.50
C GLU A 373 2.72 -19.28 -22.91
N ASP A 374 2.60 -20.57 -23.24
CA ASP A 374 3.62 -21.58 -22.96
C ASP A 374 3.93 -22.31 -24.27
N ASN A 375 5.08 -22.02 -24.88
CA ASN A 375 5.51 -22.64 -26.15
C ASN A 375 5.69 -24.17 -26.05
N HIS A 376 5.49 -24.73 -24.85
CA HIS A 376 5.70 -26.13 -24.53
C HIS A 376 4.43 -26.87 -24.12
N GLN A 377 3.27 -26.23 -23.88
CA GLN A 377 2.04 -26.95 -23.45
C GLN A 377 0.77 -26.49 -24.18
N LYS A 378 -0.06 -27.45 -24.63
CA LYS A 378 -1.38 -27.17 -25.24
C LYS A 378 -2.46 -28.12 -24.76
N ILE A 379 -3.71 -27.65 -24.68
CA ILE A 379 -4.86 -28.49 -24.33
C ILE A 379 -5.36 -29.17 -25.60
N VAL A 380 -5.22 -30.50 -25.65
CA VAL A 380 -5.54 -31.31 -26.84
C VAL A 380 -6.96 -31.87 -26.79
N ALA A 381 -7.48 -32.18 -25.59
CA ALA A 381 -8.83 -32.70 -25.47
C ALA A 381 -9.47 -32.40 -24.11
N ILE A 382 -10.80 -32.39 -24.07
CA ILE A 382 -11.63 -32.38 -22.87
C ILE A 382 -12.38 -33.71 -22.80
N PHE A 383 -12.37 -34.39 -21.66
CA PHE A 383 -13.03 -35.69 -21.52
C PHE A 383 -14.18 -35.72 -20.50
N SER A 384 -14.29 -34.70 -19.65
CA SER A 384 -15.41 -34.59 -18.72
C SER A 384 -15.61 -33.15 -18.22
N ILE A 385 -16.76 -32.90 -17.61
CA ILE A 385 -17.13 -31.66 -16.94
C ILE A 385 -17.55 -31.94 -15.50
N MET A 386 -17.20 -31.02 -14.61
CA MET A 386 -17.65 -31.00 -13.23
C MET A 386 -18.33 -29.66 -12.94
N ILE A 387 -19.52 -29.73 -12.36
CA ILE A 387 -20.37 -28.58 -12.09
C ILE A 387 -20.68 -28.52 -10.60
N TRP A 388 -20.38 -27.39 -9.97
CA TRP A 388 -20.75 -27.09 -8.59
C TRP A 388 -21.91 -26.10 -8.57
N ILE A 389 -22.88 -26.39 -7.71
CA ILE A 389 -24.03 -25.53 -7.46
C ILE A 389 -23.87 -24.84 -6.12
N TYR A 390 -23.97 -23.51 -6.13
CA TYR A 390 -23.97 -22.69 -4.94
C TYR A 390 -25.36 -22.09 -4.76
N LYS A 391 -26.05 -22.51 -3.70
CA LYS A 391 -27.30 -21.91 -3.26
C LYS A 391 -26.99 -20.74 -2.34
N PHE A 392 -27.73 -19.65 -2.48
CA PHE A 392 -27.55 -18.49 -1.62
C PHE A 392 -28.07 -18.77 -0.21
N SER A 393 -27.27 -18.47 0.82
CA SER A 393 -27.76 -18.39 2.20
C SER A 393 -28.67 -17.18 2.36
N LEU A 394 -29.91 -17.39 2.77
CA LEU A 394 -30.89 -16.31 2.95
C LEU A 394 -30.64 -15.57 4.27
N ALA A 395 -29.82 -14.51 4.23
CA ALA A 395 -29.77 -13.49 5.27
C ALA A 395 -29.93 -12.11 4.60
N GLY A 396 -31.07 -11.45 4.78
CA GLY A 396 -31.44 -10.19 4.11
C GLY A 396 -32.54 -9.44 4.87
N ALA A 397 -32.46 -8.10 4.91
CA ALA A 397 -32.97 -7.07 5.85
C ALA A 397 -34.43 -7.10 6.37
N ALA A 398 -34.68 -6.39 7.49
CA ALA A 398 -35.96 -6.25 8.18
C ALA A 398 -36.71 -5.02 7.67
N ILE A 399 -38.01 -5.13 7.45
CA ILE A 399 -38.82 -4.04 6.93
C ILE A 399 -39.54 -3.33 8.11
N PRO A 400 -39.47 -1.98 8.22
CA PRO A 400 -40.18 -1.19 9.25
C PRO A 400 -41.70 -1.41 9.33
N SER A 401 -42.31 -1.98 8.29
CA SER A 401 -43.73 -2.34 8.20
C SER A 401 -44.16 -3.42 9.22
N LEU A 402 -43.25 -4.23 9.77
CA LEU A 402 -43.55 -5.28 10.75
C LEU A 402 -44.26 -4.74 12.00
N GLN A 403 -43.88 -3.54 12.47
CA GLN A 403 -44.51 -2.93 13.64
C GLN A 403 -46.01 -2.68 13.45
N LYS A 404 -46.48 -2.50 12.21
CA LYS A 404 -47.91 -2.33 11.90
C LYS A 404 -48.67 -3.65 12.07
N HIS A 405 -48.09 -4.78 11.69
CA HIS A 405 -48.69 -6.11 11.79
C HIS A 405 -48.79 -6.63 13.22
N ILE A 406 -47.74 -6.37 14.03
CA ILE A 406 -47.75 -6.67 15.47
C ILE A 406 -48.86 -5.85 16.16
N LYS A 407 -48.99 -4.55 15.81
CA LYS A 407 -50.07 -3.69 16.33
C LYS A 407 -51.47 -4.15 15.88
N ARG A 408 -51.59 -4.72 14.67
CA ARG A 408 -52.86 -5.26 14.11
C ARG A 408 -53.18 -6.68 14.55
N ARG A 409 -52.30 -7.36 15.31
CA ARG A 409 -52.42 -8.77 15.73
C ARG A 409 -52.51 -9.78 14.56
N GLU A 410 -51.94 -9.43 13.41
CA GLU A 410 -51.96 -10.28 12.21
C GLU A 410 -50.84 -11.34 12.21
N VAL A 411 -49.85 -11.21 13.10
CA VAL A 411 -48.73 -12.14 13.27
C VAL A 411 -48.46 -12.41 14.75
N TYR A 412 -48.15 -13.66 15.09
CA TYR A 412 -47.63 -14.02 16.40
C TYR A 412 -46.10 -13.95 16.37
N TYR A 413 -45.50 -13.32 17.38
CA TYR A 413 -44.04 -13.24 17.52
C TYR A 413 -43.62 -13.69 18.91
N ILE A 414 -42.43 -14.26 19.03
CA ILE A 414 -41.77 -14.62 20.30
C ILE A 414 -40.45 -13.89 20.33
N GLU A 415 -40.17 -13.17 21.41
CA GLU A 415 -38.84 -12.61 21.64
C GLU A 415 -37.93 -13.70 22.24
N CYS A 416 -37.08 -14.29 21.40
CA CYS A 416 -36.10 -15.28 21.85
C CYS A 416 -34.70 -14.68 21.75
N LYS A 417 -34.00 -14.58 22.89
CA LYS A 417 -32.60 -14.09 22.95
C LYS A 417 -31.57 -15.15 22.52
N LEU A 418 -32.03 -16.35 22.21
CA LEU A 418 -31.21 -17.48 21.76
C LEU A 418 -31.40 -17.63 20.24
N ASN A 419 -30.43 -18.20 19.53
CA ASN A 419 -30.51 -18.47 18.08
C ASN A 419 -31.47 -19.63 17.73
N LEU A 420 -32.59 -19.76 18.45
CA LEU A 420 -33.55 -20.88 18.38
C LEU A 420 -34.82 -20.52 17.60
N CYS A 421 -34.83 -19.37 16.90
CA CYS A 421 -36.02 -18.77 16.30
C CYS A 421 -36.84 -19.74 15.41
N PHE A 422 -36.18 -20.54 14.56
CA PHE A 422 -36.83 -21.51 13.69
C PHE A 422 -37.64 -22.56 14.46
N PHE A 423 -37.04 -23.20 15.47
CA PHE A 423 -37.72 -24.21 16.28
C PHE A 423 -38.81 -23.60 17.18
N THR A 424 -38.59 -22.38 17.67
CA THR A 424 -39.64 -21.67 18.42
C THR A 424 -40.82 -21.28 17.53
N ALA A 425 -40.60 -20.97 16.25
CA ALA A 425 -41.68 -20.77 15.29
C ALA A 425 -42.41 -22.09 15.01
N TYR A 426 -41.68 -23.21 14.91
CA TYR A 426 -42.28 -24.52 14.73
C TYR A 426 -43.15 -24.96 15.93
N SER A 427 -42.87 -24.46 17.14
CA SER A 427 -43.71 -24.70 18.31
C SER A 427 -45.17 -24.26 18.13
N PHE A 428 -45.49 -23.36 17.20
CA PHE A 428 -46.88 -22.98 16.91
C PHE A 428 -47.67 -24.11 16.23
N ILE A 429 -46.98 -25.06 15.62
CA ILE A 429 -47.56 -26.27 15.04
C ILE A 429 -47.63 -27.38 16.08
N THR A 430 -46.56 -27.61 16.84
CA THR A 430 -46.54 -28.69 17.85
C THR A 430 -47.39 -28.35 19.08
N MET A 431 -47.51 -27.06 19.41
CA MET A 431 -48.30 -26.51 20.51
C MET A 431 -49.21 -25.37 20.01
N PRO A 432 -50.34 -25.70 19.36
CA PRO A 432 -51.28 -24.71 18.84
C PRO A 432 -51.94 -23.92 19.98
N ASN A 433 -52.20 -22.63 19.74
CA ASN A 433 -52.96 -21.81 20.70
C ASN A 433 -54.42 -22.26 20.76
N SER A 434 -55.03 -22.16 21.94
CA SER A 434 -56.49 -22.27 22.07
C SER A 434 -57.16 -20.94 21.67
N LYS A 435 -58.47 -20.98 21.36
CA LYS A 435 -59.23 -19.77 20.98
C LYS A 435 -59.23 -18.68 22.07
N GLU A 436 -58.98 -19.05 23.32
CA GLU A 436 -59.13 -18.17 24.49
C GLU A 436 -57.79 -17.84 25.17
N LYS A 437 -56.73 -18.62 24.93
CA LYS A 437 -55.45 -18.46 25.63
C LYS A 437 -54.24 -18.75 24.73
N ARG A 438 -53.36 -17.75 24.62
CA ARG A 438 -52.01 -17.86 24.05
C ARG A 438 -51.08 -18.51 25.07
N LEU A 439 -50.29 -19.47 24.64
CA LEU A 439 -49.24 -20.10 25.46
C LEU A 439 -48.09 -19.12 25.71
N GLU A 440 -47.52 -19.17 26.91
CA GLU A 440 -46.43 -18.28 27.32
C GLU A 440 -45.17 -18.52 26.48
N ASP A 441 -44.44 -17.43 26.21
CA ASP A 441 -43.24 -17.44 25.36
C ASP A 441 -42.15 -18.36 25.92
N CYS A 442 -42.01 -18.44 27.26
CA CYS A 442 -41.07 -19.35 27.91
C CYS A 442 -41.37 -20.84 27.63
N SER A 443 -42.67 -21.20 27.58
CA SER A 443 -43.11 -22.56 27.26
C SER A 443 -42.80 -22.92 25.80
N ARG A 444 -42.96 -21.96 24.90
CA ARG A 444 -42.62 -22.13 23.48
C ARG A 444 -41.11 -22.23 23.24
N ILE A 445 -40.31 -21.51 24.01
CA ILE A 445 -38.84 -21.63 23.98
C ILE A 445 -38.39 -23.00 24.50
N ALA A 446 -38.99 -23.49 25.59
CA ALA A 446 -38.75 -24.84 26.10
C ALA A 446 -39.08 -25.91 25.05
N GLU A 447 -40.24 -25.81 24.41
CA GLU A 447 -40.61 -26.72 23.32
C GLU A 447 -39.64 -26.64 22.14
N GLY A 448 -39.19 -25.44 21.77
CA GLY A 448 -38.16 -25.25 20.75
C GLY A 448 -36.86 -26.01 21.07
N LYS A 449 -36.44 -26.07 22.34
CA LYS A 449 -35.26 -26.84 22.77
C LYS A 449 -35.51 -28.35 22.70
N ILE A 450 -36.72 -28.81 23.01
CA ILE A 450 -37.12 -30.21 22.88
C ILE A 450 -37.11 -30.64 21.41
N ILE A 451 -37.66 -29.81 20.51
CA ILE A 451 -37.62 -30.03 19.06
C ILE A 451 -36.17 -30.05 18.58
N PHE A 452 -35.34 -29.07 18.97
CA PHE A 452 -33.91 -29.05 18.63
C PHE A 452 -33.22 -30.38 19.00
N LYS A 453 -33.45 -30.87 20.22
CA LYS A 453 -32.89 -32.15 20.68
C LYS A 453 -33.38 -33.33 19.86
N ARG A 454 -34.65 -33.33 19.46
CA ARG A 454 -35.23 -34.37 18.59
C ARG A 454 -34.59 -34.37 17.19
N ILE A 455 -34.33 -33.19 16.62
CA ILE A 455 -33.75 -33.04 15.28
C ILE A 455 -32.26 -33.37 15.31
N TYR A 456 -31.46 -32.72 16.15
CA TYR A 456 -30.00 -32.88 16.14
C TYR A 456 -29.48 -33.99 17.05
N GLY A 457 -30.34 -34.65 17.83
CA GLY A 457 -29.96 -35.73 18.75
C GLY A 457 -29.09 -35.29 19.94
N LYS A 458 -28.97 -33.99 20.21
CA LYS A 458 -28.13 -33.42 21.27
C LYS A 458 -28.86 -32.34 22.06
N GLU A 459 -28.45 -32.13 23.31
CA GLU A 459 -28.97 -31.03 24.12
C GLU A 459 -28.65 -29.67 23.50
N PHE A 460 -29.54 -28.71 23.73
CA PHE A 460 -29.35 -27.34 23.26
C PHE A 460 -28.16 -26.68 23.98
N ASP A 461 -27.27 -26.07 23.20
CA ASP A 461 -26.10 -25.31 23.65
C ASP A 461 -26.24 -23.84 23.24
N ASP A 462 -25.87 -22.92 24.13
CA ASP A 462 -25.93 -21.48 23.91
C ASP A 462 -24.96 -21.01 22.80
N LEU A 463 -23.99 -21.84 22.40
CA LEU A 463 -23.11 -21.61 21.24
C LEU A 463 -23.75 -21.92 19.87
N TYR A 464 -25.00 -22.39 19.84
CA TYR A 464 -25.72 -22.67 18.60
C TYR A 464 -25.84 -21.43 17.70
N GLN A 465 -25.40 -21.56 16.44
CA GLN A 465 -25.33 -20.44 15.49
C GLN A 465 -26.64 -20.13 14.76
N GLY A 466 -27.69 -20.92 14.99
CA GLY A 466 -28.98 -20.77 14.33
C GLY A 466 -29.24 -21.82 13.27
N PHE A 467 -30.51 -21.91 12.85
CA PHE A 467 -30.96 -22.89 11.86
C PHE A 467 -30.48 -22.48 10.47
N ASN A 468 -29.71 -23.35 9.82
CA ASN A 468 -29.20 -23.09 8.49
C ASN A 468 -30.06 -23.78 7.44
N PHE A 469 -30.91 -23.02 6.76
CA PHE A 469 -31.77 -23.53 5.68
C PHE A 469 -31.02 -24.23 4.54
N ALA A 470 -29.72 -23.96 4.34
CA ALA A 470 -28.95 -24.62 3.28
C ALA A 470 -28.50 -26.04 3.65
N THR A 471 -28.34 -26.33 4.95
CA THR A 471 -27.78 -27.60 5.44
C THR A 471 -28.76 -28.43 6.26
N ASP A 472 -29.69 -27.77 6.97
CA ASP A 472 -30.47 -28.40 8.04
C ASP A 472 -31.91 -28.71 7.61
N ILE A 473 -32.40 -28.08 6.54
CA ILE A 473 -33.81 -28.14 6.14
C ILE A 473 -34.25 -29.52 5.68
N ASP A 474 -33.39 -30.25 4.96
CA ASP A 474 -33.73 -31.57 4.41
C ASP A 474 -33.91 -32.59 5.55
N GLU A 475 -32.99 -32.61 6.52
CA GLU A 475 -33.08 -33.46 7.70
C GLU A 475 -34.31 -33.10 8.57
N PHE A 476 -34.62 -31.81 8.70
CA PHE A 476 -35.82 -31.36 9.41
C PHE A 476 -37.11 -31.87 8.76
N ILE A 477 -37.22 -31.73 7.44
CA ILE A 477 -38.42 -32.12 6.67
C ILE A 477 -38.61 -33.63 6.67
N GLU A 478 -37.53 -34.39 6.57
CA GLU A 478 -37.57 -35.84 6.63
C GLU A 478 -38.01 -36.32 8.03
N LYS A 479 -37.45 -35.76 9.10
CA LYS A 479 -37.79 -36.17 10.48
C LYS A 479 -39.18 -35.74 10.91
N GLU A 480 -39.56 -34.50 10.60
CA GLU A 480 -40.85 -33.96 11.01
C GLU A 480 -41.96 -34.23 10.00
N GLN A 481 -41.67 -34.81 8.82
CA GLN A 481 -42.65 -35.12 7.77
C GLN A 481 -43.58 -33.92 7.55
N ILE A 482 -43.02 -32.82 7.05
CA ILE A 482 -43.72 -31.54 6.91
C ILE A 482 -43.18 -30.71 5.74
N ASN A 483 -44.06 -30.03 5.01
CA ASN A 483 -43.68 -29.04 4.00
C ASN A 483 -43.32 -27.72 4.68
N VAL A 484 -42.28 -27.03 4.21
CA VAL A 484 -41.91 -25.71 4.72
C VAL A 484 -42.05 -24.69 3.60
N HIS A 485 -42.97 -23.73 3.75
CA HIS A 485 -43.18 -22.66 2.79
C HIS A 485 -42.65 -21.36 3.38
N MET A 486 -41.69 -20.74 2.70
CA MET A 486 -41.05 -19.53 3.16
C MET A 486 -41.62 -18.33 2.43
N PHE A 487 -42.01 -17.31 3.19
CA PHE A 487 -42.59 -16.07 2.68
C PHE A 487 -41.69 -14.88 3.05
N THR A 488 -41.67 -13.85 2.20
CA THR A 488 -41.18 -12.50 2.50
C THR A 488 -42.28 -11.48 2.23
N GLN A 489 -42.11 -10.29 2.79
CA GLN A 489 -42.97 -9.15 2.51
C GLN A 489 -42.42 -8.33 1.34
N GLY A 490 -43.29 -7.93 0.41
CA GLY A 490 -42.97 -6.94 -0.62
C GLY A 490 -43.61 -5.58 -0.32
N ASP A 491 -42.86 -4.50 -0.57
CA ASP A 491 -43.31 -3.12 -0.41
C ASP A 491 -43.98 -2.61 -1.70
N LYS A 492 -45.18 -3.12 -2.01
CA LYS A 492 -46.08 -2.45 -2.97
C LYS A 492 -47.21 -1.74 -2.24
N ASP A 493 -47.53 -0.54 -2.73
CA ASP A 493 -48.41 0.45 -2.13
C ASP A 493 -49.72 -0.10 -1.52
N GLN A 494 -50.04 0.42 -0.34
CA GLN A 494 -51.33 0.37 0.38
C GLN A 494 -51.87 -1.00 0.85
N SER A 495 -51.28 -2.15 0.50
CA SER A 495 -51.59 -3.44 1.15
C SER A 495 -50.36 -4.34 1.33
N PRO A 496 -50.19 -4.99 2.49
CA PRO A 496 -49.07 -5.89 2.72
C PRO A 496 -49.25 -7.14 1.84
N SER A 497 -48.40 -7.25 0.82
CA SER A 497 -48.36 -8.43 -0.05
C SER A 497 -47.21 -9.34 0.39
N TYR A 498 -47.55 -10.59 0.69
CA TYR A 498 -46.59 -11.65 1.03
C TYR A 498 -46.32 -12.49 -0.21
N TYR A 499 -45.05 -12.69 -0.52
CA TYR A 499 -44.64 -13.52 -1.65
C TYR A 499 -43.85 -14.71 -1.12
N ALA A 500 -44.19 -15.90 -1.60
CA ALA A 500 -43.41 -17.08 -1.31
C ALA A 500 -42.04 -16.96 -1.99
N ILE A 501 -40.97 -17.13 -1.21
CA ILE A 501 -39.60 -17.13 -1.71
C ILE A 501 -39.16 -18.55 -2.04
N HIS A 502 -39.52 -19.51 -1.20
CA HIS A 502 -39.08 -20.90 -1.32
C HIS A 502 -40.14 -21.86 -0.79
N HIS A 503 -40.20 -23.06 -1.37
CA HIS A 503 -41.05 -24.15 -0.92
C HIS A 503 -40.23 -25.43 -0.83
N TYR A 504 -40.06 -25.93 0.40
CA TYR A 504 -39.47 -27.23 0.65
C TYR A 504 -40.61 -28.22 0.87
N LYS A 505 -40.63 -29.29 0.08
CA LYS A 505 -41.73 -30.26 0.07
C LYS A 505 -41.25 -31.60 0.58
N CYS A 506 -42.10 -32.22 1.39
CA CYS A 506 -42.04 -33.61 1.79
C CYS A 506 -43.07 -34.36 0.96
N ASP A 507 -42.65 -35.22 0.03
CA ASP A 507 -43.57 -35.90 -0.89
C ASP A 507 -44.61 -36.81 -0.17
N THR A 508 -44.38 -37.09 1.12
CA THR A 508 -45.18 -37.96 1.97
C THR A 508 -46.08 -37.23 2.97
N SER A 509 -46.11 -35.88 2.98
CA SER A 509 -46.87 -35.10 3.97
C SER A 509 -47.70 -33.97 3.37
N ASP A 510 -48.93 -33.85 3.88
CA ASP A 510 -49.86 -32.73 3.59
C ASP A 510 -49.80 -31.61 4.64
N ARG A 511 -48.94 -31.72 5.65
CA ARG A 511 -48.76 -30.68 6.68
C ARG A 511 -47.85 -29.58 6.17
N ASP A 512 -48.25 -28.34 6.43
CA ASP A 512 -47.53 -27.14 5.98
C ASP A 512 -47.04 -26.29 7.16
N PHE A 513 -45.78 -25.90 7.09
CA PHE A 513 -45.14 -24.94 7.97
C PHE A 513 -44.79 -23.67 7.19
N ASN A 514 -45.64 -22.66 7.37
CA ASN A 514 -45.45 -21.36 6.75
C ASN A 514 -44.54 -20.50 7.61
N VAL A 515 -43.33 -20.23 7.12
CA VAL A 515 -42.32 -19.40 7.78
C VAL A 515 -42.26 -18.05 7.09
N LEU A 516 -42.65 -17.00 7.79
CA LEU A 516 -42.39 -15.63 7.33
C LEU A 516 -40.98 -15.24 7.75
N LEU A 517 -40.07 -15.10 6.78
CA LEU A 517 -38.75 -14.56 7.05
C LEU A 517 -38.86 -13.06 7.26
N ILE A 518 -38.44 -12.65 8.45
CA ILE A 518 -38.30 -11.27 8.82
C ILE A 518 -36.88 -11.18 9.34
N ASN A 519 -35.99 -10.49 8.62
CA ASN A 519 -34.70 -10.22 9.25
C ASN A 519 -34.96 -9.45 10.53
N ASN A 520 -34.12 -9.64 11.53
CA ASN A 520 -33.96 -8.62 12.54
C ASN A 520 -32.72 -7.87 12.08
N GLY A 521 -32.91 -6.71 11.45
CA GLY A 521 -31.81 -5.92 10.90
C GLY A 521 -30.78 -5.77 12.01
N ASN A 522 -29.59 -6.33 11.78
CA ASN A 522 -28.49 -6.49 12.74
C ASN A 522 -28.66 -5.65 14.00
N LYS A 523 -29.06 -6.29 15.10
CA LYS A 523 -28.71 -5.83 16.44
C LYS A 523 -27.63 -6.73 17.01
N SER A 524 -26.44 -6.55 16.44
CA SER A 524 -25.11 -6.80 16.99
C SER A 524 -24.17 -6.31 15.86
N ASP A 525 -23.58 -5.11 15.87
CA ASP A 525 -22.83 -4.48 16.97
C ASP A 525 -22.77 -2.94 16.85
N ILE A 526 -23.87 -2.26 16.49
CA ILE A 526 -23.87 -0.78 16.56
C ILE A 526 -23.99 -0.35 18.02
N HIS A 527 -22.85 -0.21 18.68
CA HIS A 527 -22.76 0.34 20.03
C HIS A 527 -22.83 1.86 19.96
N SER A 528 -23.87 2.44 20.55
CA SER A 528 -24.04 3.90 20.60
C SER A 528 -23.65 4.40 21.99
N PHE A 529 -22.51 5.07 22.08
CA PHE A 529 -22.04 5.72 23.30
C PHE A 529 -22.38 7.21 23.26
N CYS A 530 -22.89 7.75 24.36
CA CYS A 530 -23.15 9.18 24.50
C CYS A 530 -22.44 9.67 25.76
N TYR A 531 -21.62 10.72 25.62
CA TYR A 531 -20.92 11.34 26.73
C TYR A 531 -21.52 12.72 26.99
N ASP A 532 -21.79 12.99 28.26
CA ASP A 532 -22.35 14.26 28.69
C ASP A 532 -21.22 15.26 28.93
N ILE A 533 -21.27 16.39 28.21
CA ILE A 533 -20.24 17.45 28.31
C ILE A 533 -20.15 18.09 29.70
N ARG A 534 -21.15 17.87 30.57
CA ARG A 534 -21.14 18.32 31.98
C ARG A 534 -20.26 17.45 32.87
N GLN A 535 -19.93 16.24 32.43
CA GLN A 535 -19.04 15.34 33.17
C GLN A 535 -17.60 15.83 33.02
N ALA A 536 -16.85 15.81 34.13
CA ALA A 536 -15.42 16.08 34.09
C ALA A 536 -14.72 15.05 33.19
N ASP A 537 -13.72 15.50 32.43
CA ASP A 537 -12.88 14.64 31.58
C ASP A 537 -13.65 13.81 30.54
N PHE A 538 -14.85 14.23 30.14
CA PHE A 538 -15.71 13.48 29.21
C PHE A 538 -15.02 13.11 27.88
N LEU A 539 -14.10 13.96 27.39
CA LEU A 539 -13.32 13.68 26.18
C LEU A 539 -12.28 12.59 26.38
N ASP A 540 -11.65 12.53 27.54
CA ASP A 540 -10.70 11.46 27.87
C ASP A 540 -11.45 10.12 28.03
N GLN A 541 -12.59 10.13 28.73
CA GLN A 541 -13.46 8.95 28.86
C GLN A 541 -13.95 8.44 27.50
N TRP A 542 -14.33 9.36 26.60
CA TRP A 542 -14.73 9.01 25.23
C TRP A 542 -13.57 8.40 24.43
N LEU A 543 -12.36 8.97 24.52
CA LEU A 543 -11.18 8.42 23.85
C LEU A 543 -10.77 7.05 24.40
N ASP A 544 -10.83 6.86 25.73
CA ASP A 544 -10.58 5.56 26.36
C ASP A 544 -11.55 4.50 25.83
N GLN A 545 -12.85 4.80 25.78
CA GLN A 545 -13.84 3.87 25.22
C GLN A 545 -13.55 3.53 23.76
N ILE A 546 -13.19 4.51 22.92
CA ILE A 546 -12.85 4.25 21.52
C ILE A 546 -11.64 3.32 21.40
N PHE A 547 -10.62 3.51 22.24
CA PHE A 547 -9.45 2.62 22.24
C PHE A 547 -9.80 1.20 22.70
N GLU A 548 -10.74 1.04 23.63
CA GLU A 548 -11.25 -0.28 24.02
C GLU A 548 -12.00 -0.96 22.87
N GLU A 549 -12.93 -0.28 22.21
CA GLU A 549 -13.65 -0.84 21.05
C GLU A 549 -12.69 -1.18 19.89
N ALA A 550 -11.65 -0.36 19.68
CA ALA A 550 -10.63 -0.60 18.66
C ALA A 550 -9.82 -1.88 18.91
N LYS A 551 -9.73 -2.39 20.14
CA LYS A 551 -9.12 -3.70 20.41
C LYS A 551 -9.91 -4.83 19.77
N GLN A 552 -11.23 -4.74 19.80
CA GLN A 552 -12.12 -5.75 19.22
C GLN A 552 -12.00 -5.72 17.69
N ILE A 553 -12.07 -4.54 17.06
CA ILE A 553 -11.88 -4.39 15.61
C ILE A 553 -10.53 -4.95 15.15
N LYS A 554 -9.46 -4.70 15.92
CA LYS A 554 -8.14 -5.28 15.64
C LYS A 554 -8.13 -6.81 15.71
N LYS A 555 -8.84 -7.39 16.68
CA LYS A 555 -8.95 -8.84 16.82
C LYS A 555 -9.69 -9.44 15.62
N ASP A 556 -10.77 -8.80 15.19
CA ASP A 556 -11.63 -9.30 14.11
C ASP A 556 -10.96 -9.16 12.73
N ASN A 557 -10.09 -8.16 12.55
CA ASN A 557 -9.37 -7.94 11.29
C ASN A 557 -8.04 -8.72 11.17
N LYS A 558 -7.65 -9.51 12.18
CA LYS A 558 -6.36 -10.21 12.19
C LYS A 558 -6.34 -11.32 11.12
N TYR A 559 -5.37 -11.28 10.21
CA TYR A 559 -5.16 -12.38 9.27
C TYR A 559 -4.76 -13.66 10.02
N GLU A 560 -5.26 -14.82 9.58
CA GLU A 560 -4.90 -16.11 10.16
C GLU A 560 -3.41 -16.44 10.00
N ASP A 561 -2.82 -16.01 8.88
CA ASP A 561 -1.39 -16.15 8.62
C ASP A 561 -0.60 -15.07 9.37
N GLU A 562 0.13 -15.49 10.41
CA GLU A 562 0.96 -14.60 11.22
C GLU A 562 2.24 -14.13 10.50
N SER A 563 2.60 -14.72 9.35
CA SER A 563 3.74 -14.30 8.54
C SER A 563 3.47 -13.03 7.72
N ILE A 564 2.19 -12.68 7.51
CA ILE A 564 1.80 -11.44 6.84
C ILE A 564 1.95 -10.28 7.82
N PRO A 565 2.70 -9.21 7.50
CA PRO A 565 2.81 -8.04 8.35
C PRO A 565 1.43 -7.44 8.68
N GLN A 566 1.02 -7.59 9.94
CA GLN A 566 -0.29 -7.16 10.42
C GLN A 566 -0.24 -5.65 10.74
N HIS A 567 -0.96 -4.83 9.96
CA HIS A 567 -1.08 -3.39 10.22
C HIS A 567 -2.53 -3.02 10.50
N PHE A 568 -2.82 -2.62 11.73
CA PHE A 568 -4.18 -2.31 12.17
C PHE A 568 -4.32 -0.81 12.46
N GLU A 569 -4.87 -0.09 11.50
CA GLU A 569 -5.35 1.27 11.66
C GLU A 569 -6.87 1.26 11.70
N VAL A 570 -7.45 1.79 12.77
CA VAL A 570 -8.91 1.89 12.91
C VAL A 570 -9.35 3.30 12.48
N PRO A 571 -10.12 3.44 11.38
CA PRO A 571 -10.64 4.72 10.93
C PRO A 571 -11.75 5.24 11.85
N MET A 572 -11.59 6.48 12.31
CA MET A 572 -12.61 7.25 13.02
C MET A 572 -13.18 8.29 12.06
N ILE A 573 -14.41 8.07 11.61
CA ILE A 573 -15.04 8.88 10.55
C ILE A 573 -16.01 9.88 11.17
N GLY A 574 -15.76 11.17 10.94
CA GLY A 574 -16.70 12.25 11.26
C GLY A 574 -17.24 12.92 10.00
N PHE A 575 -18.30 13.73 10.12
CA PHE A 575 -18.88 14.44 8.97
C PHE A 575 -18.53 15.92 9.03
N ASN A 576 -17.80 16.43 8.03
CA ASN A 576 -17.25 17.79 8.03
C ASN A 576 -16.30 18.04 9.23
N SER A 577 -15.71 16.97 9.74
CA SER A 577 -14.91 16.94 10.97
C SER A 577 -13.54 17.58 10.81
N ALA A 578 -13.01 17.63 9.57
CA ALA A 578 -11.67 18.16 9.30
C ALA A 578 -11.50 19.62 9.74
N LYS A 579 -12.60 20.39 9.75
CA LYS A 579 -12.63 21.80 10.15
C LYS A 579 -13.13 22.02 11.57
N PHE A 580 -14.11 21.24 12.02
CA PHE A 580 -14.83 21.50 13.27
C PHE A 580 -14.38 20.58 14.41
N ASP A 581 -14.65 19.29 14.30
CA ASP A 581 -14.47 18.33 15.41
C ASP A 581 -13.00 18.12 15.76
N VAL A 582 -12.15 18.06 14.73
CA VAL A 582 -10.74 17.76 14.95
C VAL A 582 -10.06 18.85 15.75
N SER A 583 -10.46 20.13 15.61
CA SER A 583 -9.90 21.23 16.40
C SER A 583 -10.25 21.13 17.90
N LEU A 584 -11.43 20.60 18.23
CA LEU A 584 -11.90 20.35 19.60
C LEU A 584 -11.16 19.17 20.23
N VAL A 585 -11.04 18.08 19.48
CA VAL A 585 -10.39 16.85 19.94
C VAL A 585 -8.87 17.04 20.02
N PHE A 586 -8.25 17.83 19.14
CA PHE A 586 -6.79 17.99 19.05
C PHE A 586 -6.12 18.40 20.36
N LYS A 587 -6.77 19.26 21.16
CA LYS A 587 -6.25 19.69 22.48
C LYS A 587 -6.15 18.52 23.46
N ASN A 588 -7.02 17.52 23.33
CA ASN A 588 -7.14 16.36 24.21
C ASN A 588 -6.43 15.11 23.64
N LEU A 589 -5.90 15.17 22.40
CA LEU A 589 -5.08 14.10 21.83
C LEU A 589 -3.65 14.01 22.41
N LYS A 590 -3.30 14.89 23.36
CA LYS A 590 -2.06 14.81 24.14
C LYS A 590 -2.38 14.33 25.55
N SER A 591 -2.22 13.03 25.79
CA SER A 591 -2.47 12.40 27.09
C SER A 591 -1.26 11.58 27.57
N LYS A 592 -1.33 11.09 28.80
CA LYS A 592 -0.40 10.10 29.33
C LYS A 592 -0.52 8.78 28.58
N ASN A 593 -1.70 8.41 28.07
CA ASN A 593 -1.97 7.08 27.50
C ASN A 593 -1.79 6.99 25.97
N TRP A 594 -1.87 8.09 25.23
CA TRP A 594 -1.70 8.13 23.77
C TRP A 594 -0.85 9.30 23.29
N ARG A 595 -0.39 9.23 22.05
CA ARG A 595 0.35 10.31 21.38
C ARG A 595 -0.07 10.45 19.93
N THR A 596 -0.13 11.68 19.43
CA THR A 596 -0.23 11.94 17.99
C THR A 596 1.05 11.50 17.30
N ILE A 597 0.93 10.66 16.28
CA ILE A 597 2.06 10.17 15.47
C ILE A 597 2.10 10.79 14.09
N LYS A 598 0.97 11.28 13.58
CA LYS A 598 0.88 11.92 12.27
C LYS A 598 -0.22 12.98 12.25
N HIS A 599 0.06 14.08 11.57
CA HIS A 599 -0.89 15.16 11.34
C HIS A 599 -0.73 15.66 9.90
N ILE A 600 -1.82 15.63 9.12
CA ILE A 600 -1.87 16.15 7.76
C ILE A 600 -2.92 17.26 7.71
N GLY A 601 -2.51 18.45 7.27
CA GLY A 601 -3.38 19.61 7.15
C GLY A 601 -2.76 20.86 7.77
N SER A 602 -3.51 21.96 7.77
CA SER A 602 -3.15 23.17 8.50
C SER A 602 -3.58 23.06 9.96
N GLY A 603 -3.08 23.95 10.83
CA GLY A 603 -3.52 23.97 12.24
C GLY A 603 -5.01 24.28 12.45
N THR A 604 -5.72 24.72 11.41
CA THR A 604 -7.16 25.03 11.42
C THR A 604 -8.01 24.05 10.63
N VAL A 605 -7.41 23.25 9.75
CA VAL A 605 -8.10 22.23 8.95
C VAL A 605 -7.18 21.01 8.86
N ALA A 606 -7.50 20.00 9.65
CA ALA A 606 -6.75 18.74 9.68
C ALA A 606 -7.46 17.72 8.79
N LYS A 607 -6.84 17.38 7.65
CA LYS A 607 -7.34 16.36 6.73
C LYS A 607 -7.26 14.96 7.33
N GLN A 608 -6.23 14.71 8.14
CA GLN A 608 -6.04 13.44 8.82
C GLN A 608 -5.20 13.62 10.09
N ILE A 609 -5.62 12.95 11.17
CA ILE A 609 -4.83 12.84 12.39
C ILE A 609 -4.72 11.38 12.79
N MET A 610 -3.51 10.95 13.11
CA MET A 610 -3.26 9.60 13.59
C MET A 610 -2.73 9.63 15.02
N VAL A 611 -3.38 8.85 15.87
CA VAL A 611 -3.11 8.79 17.31
C VAL A 611 -2.80 7.36 17.67
N ARG A 612 -1.68 7.15 18.35
CA ARG A 612 -1.25 5.83 18.80
C ARG A 612 -1.35 5.72 20.31
N HIS A 613 -2.00 4.68 20.79
CA HIS A 613 -1.98 4.32 22.20
C HIS A 613 -0.56 3.84 22.59
N LYS A 614 -0.02 4.33 23.71
CA LYS A 614 1.39 4.09 24.08
C LYS A 614 1.66 2.64 24.47
N PHE A 615 0.68 1.97 25.11
CA PHE A 615 0.83 0.60 25.61
C PHE A 615 0.36 -0.47 24.61
N THR A 616 -0.89 -0.41 24.16
CA THR A 616 -1.47 -1.38 23.20
C THR A 616 -0.97 -1.24 21.75
N HIS A 617 -0.28 -0.13 21.43
CA HIS A 617 0.18 0.23 20.08
C HIS A 617 -0.91 0.36 18.99
N ILE A 618 -2.19 0.31 19.37
CA ILE A 618 -3.33 0.54 18.48
C ILE A 618 -3.29 1.95 17.92
N GLN A 619 -3.63 2.10 16.64
CA GLN A 619 -3.62 3.36 15.92
C GLN A 619 -5.04 3.74 15.50
N LEU A 620 -5.52 4.89 15.98
CA LEU A 620 -6.76 5.51 15.53
C LEU A 620 -6.43 6.55 14.46
N ARG A 621 -7.22 6.58 13.39
CA ARG A 621 -7.04 7.49 12.27
C ARG A 621 -8.30 8.31 12.05
N PHE A 622 -8.27 9.56 12.49
CA PHE A 622 -9.38 10.50 12.33
C PHE A 622 -9.42 11.02 10.89
N VAL A 623 -10.56 10.82 10.23
CA VAL A 623 -10.85 11.21 8.85
C VAL A 623 -12.24 11.82 8.72
N ASP A 624 -12.39 12.67 7.72
CA ASP A 624 -13.68 13.30 7.37
C ASP A 624 -14.35 12.52 6.25
N ALA A 625 -15.61 12.14 6.41
CA ALA A 625 -16.40 11.48 5.37
C ALA A 625 -16.42 12.30 4.06
N LEU A 626 -16.40 13.64 4.16
CA LEU A 626 -16.40 14.55 3.01
C LEU A 626 -15.09 14.53 2.22
N ILE A 627 -14.05 13.82 2.66
CA ILE A 627 -12.84 13.62 1.84
C ILE A 627 -13.06 12.60 0.71
N TYR A 628 -14.12 11.78 0.83
CA TYR A 628 -14.51 10.75 -0.13
C TYR A 628 -15.65 11.18 -1.05
N CYS A 629 -16.18 12.40 -0.92
CA CYS A 629 -17.26 12.92 -1.74
C CYS A 629 -17.17 14.43 -1.96
N THR A 630 -18.03 14.99 -2.80
CA THR A 630 -18.10 16.44 -2.99
C THR A 630 -18.72 17.11 -1.75
N LYS A 631 -18.34 18.37 -1.48
CA LYS A 631 -18.89 19.11 -0.34
C LYS A 631 -20.41 19.16 -0.42
N MET A 632 -21.07 18.59 0.59
CA MET A 632 -22.53 18.53 0.66
C MET A 632 -23.02 18.55 2.11
N THR A 633 -24.32 18.77 2.29
CA THR A 633 -24.95 18.67 3.61
C THR A 633 -25.18 17.21 3.98
N LEU A 634 -25.27 16.90 5.27
CA LEU A 634 -25.55 15.54 5.74
C LEU A 634 -26.84 14.97 5.11
N LYS A 635 -27.89 15.80 5.03
CA LYS A 635 -29.14 15.39 4.37
C LYS A 635 -28.95 15.02 2.89
N LYS A 636 -28.13 15.78 2.17
CA LYS A 636 -27.81 15.48 0.76
C LYS A 636 -26.94 14.22 0.66
N PHE A 637 -26.01 14.02 1.58
CA PHE A 637 -25.19 12.82 1.68
C PHE A 637 -26.02 11.55 1.87
N VAL A 638 -26.97 11.58 2.82
CA VAL A 638 -27.90 10.45 3.05
C VAL A 638 -28.78 10.15 1.85
N ARG A 639 -29.29 11.19 1.19
CA ARG A 639 -30.20 11.04 0.05
C ARG A 639 -29.49 10.59 -1.22
N ASP A 640 -28.46 11.31 -1.62
CA ASP A 640 -27.83 11.14 -2.93
C ASP A 640 -26.87 9.93 -2.97
N ILE A 641 -26.26 9.58 -1.83
CA ILE A 641 -25.29 8.47 -1.74
C ILE A 641 -25.87 7.27 -0.99
N GLY A 642 -26.65 7.51 0.07
CA GLY A 642 -27.31 6.44 0.82
C GLY A 642 -28.57 5.89 0.15
N GLY A 643 -29.24 6.67 -0.72
CA GLY A 643 -30.56 6.32 -1.25
C GLY A 643 -31.69 6.43 -0.21
N GLY A 644 -31.39 6.92 0.99
CA GLY A 644 -32.31 7.03 2.10
C GLY A 644 -32.98 8.40 2.21
N THR A 645 -33.95 8.51 3.12
CA THR A 645 -34.53 9.81 3.51
C THR A 645 -34.25 10.08 4.97
N MET A 646 -33.58 11.20 5.24
CA MET A 646 -33.36 11.67 6.61
C MET A 646 -34.61 12.45 7.06
N GLN A 647 -35.33 11.90 8.04
CA GLN A 647 -36.37 12.66 8.75
C GLN A 647 -35.66 13.65 9.68
N ASN A 648 -35.42 14.86 9.17
CA ASN A 648 -34.83 15.91 9.98
C ASN A 648 -35.86 16.47 10.95
N GLY A 649 -35.60 16.29 12.23
CA GLY A 649 -36.15 17.19 13.21
C GLY A 649 -35.46 18.56 13.19
N ARG A 650 -36.10 19.57 13.77
CA ARG A 650 -35.52 20.93 13.89
C ARG A 650 -34.97 21.14 15.29
N PHE A 651 -33.69 21.51 15.40
CA PHE A 651 -33.05 21.83 16.67
C PHE A 651 -32.39 23.22 16.60
N PRO A 652 -32.60 24.11 17.59
CA PRO A 652 -32.10 25.47 17.57
C PRO A 652 -30.65 25.56 18.07
N PHE A 653 -29.70 25.09 17.28
CA PHE A 653 -28.28 25.08 17.64
C PHE A 653 -27.69 26.48 17.94
N GLU A 654 -28.22 27.55 17.34
CA GLU A 654 -27.75 28.92 17.57
C GLU A 654 -28.21 29.49 18.92
N TYR A 655 -29.30 28.95 19.48
CA TYR A 655 -29.82 29.40 20.78
C TYR A 655 -28.97 28.85 21.94
N ILE A 656 -28.40 27.67 21.77
CA ILE A 656 -27.53 27.00 22.74
C ILE A 656 -26.09 27.49 22.59
N ASN A 657 -25.48 27.87 23.70
CA ASN A 657 -24.09 28.31 23.77
C ASN A 657 -23.42 27.86 25.08
N ILE A 658 -22.13 28.12 25.20
CA ILE A 658 -21.29 27.70 26.33
C ILE A 658 -21.79 28.17 27.71
N ASN A 659 -22.61 29.23 27.76
CA ASN A 659 -23.09 29.81 29.01
C ASN A 659 -24.46 29.27 29.44
N ASN A 660 -25.29 28.80 28.49
CA ASN A 660 -26.69 28.44 28.77
C ASN A 660 -27.03 26.96 28.52
N TYR A 661 -26.13 26.18 27.92
CA TYR A 661 -26.46 24.81 27.49
C TYR A 661 -26.98 23.92 28.63
N ALA A 662 -26.37 24.00 29.82
CA ALA A 662 -26.75 23.15 30.96
C ALA A 662 -28.17 23.47 31.42
N THR A 663 -28.49 24.75 31.59
CA THR A 663 -29.80 25.19 32.07
C THR A 663 -30.90 25.07 31.02
N GLU A 664 -30.58 25.34 29.75
CA GLU A 664 -31.58 25.32 28.68
C GLU A 664 -31.96 23.91 28.23
N LEU A 665 -31.03 22.96 28.28
CA LEU A 665 -31.28 21.60 27.81
C LEU A 665 -31.93 20.70 28.87
N ASP A 666 -31.80 21.02 30.16
CA ASP A 666 -32.49 20.29 31.25
C ASP A 666 -33.99 20.61 31.34
N LYS A 667 -34.48 21.61 30.60
CA LYS A 667 -35.89 21.98 30.57
C LYS A 667 -36.73 20.92 29.85
N SER A 668 -37.92 20.63 30.40
CA SER A 668 -38.93 19.76 29.79
C SER A 668 -39.85 20.49 28.80
N GLU A 669 -39.92 21.81 28.87
CA GLU A 669 -40.68 22.61 27.90
C GLU A 669 -40.01 22.62 26.52
N SER A 670 -40.78 22.79 25.45
CA SER A 670 -40.24 22.95 24.09
C SER A 670 -39.49 24.27 23.95
N PHE A 671 -38.62 24.38 22.95
CA PHE A 671 -37.95 25.65 22.63
C PHE A 671 -38.97 26.68 22.14
N PRO A 672 -38.83 27.95 22.54
CA PRO A 672 -39.68 29.02 22.04
C PRO A 672 -39.37 29.31 20.55
N ILE A 673 -40.31 29.90 19.81
CA ILE A 673 -40.19 30.08 18.35
C ILE A 673 -38.97 30.95 17.99
N GLU A 674 -38.64 31.92 18.83
CA GLU A 674 -37.50 32.83 18.69
C GLU A 674 -36.15 32.10 18.81
N ALA A 675 -36.12 30.91 19.41
CA ALA A 675 -34.92 30.09 19.47
C ALA A 675 -34.46 29.63 18.08
N PHE A 676 -35.37 29.59 17.10
CA PHE A 676 -35.07 29.18 15.73
C PHE A 676 -34.65 30.34 14.82
N ASP A 677 -34.56 31.56 15.34
CA ASP A 677 -34.14 32.73 14.58
C ASP A 677 -32.65 32.65 14.24
N ASN A 678 -32.37 32.59 12.94
CA ASN A 678 -31.01 32.64 12.42
C ASN A 678 -30.57 34.09 12.26
N LYS A 679 -29.83 34.61 13.25
CA LYS A 679 -29.37 36.01 13.26
C LYS A 679 -28.39 36.32 12.13
N LEU A 680 -27.60 35.33 11.72
CA LEU A 680 -26.59 35.49 10.66
C LEU A 680 -27.19 35.60 9.26
N LYS A 681 -28.27 34.87 9.00
CA LYS A 681 -28.97 34.83 7.70
C LYS A 681 -30.22 35.70 7.68
N ASN A 682 -30.55 36.34 8.81
CA ASN A 682 -31.77 37.11 9.04
C ASN A 682 -33.02 36.31 8.61
N LYS A 683 -33.15 35.08 9.10
CA LYS A 683 -34.25 34.16 8.78
C LYS A 683 -34.89 33.63 10.04
N SER A 684 -36.20 33.76 10.15
CA SER A 684 -37.02 33.12 11.19
C SER A 684 -37.68 31.85 10.65
N ILE A 685 -38.15 30.99 11.57
CA ILE A 685 -38.97 29.85 11.23
C ILE A 685 -40.41 30.29 10.92
N SER A 686 -41.09 29.61 10.01
CA SER A 686 -42.52 29.85 9.77
C SER A 686 -43.37 29.15 10.82
N GLU A 687 -44.54 29.70 11.14
CA GLU A 687 -45.46 29.15 12.13
C GLU A 687 -45.78 27.67 11.86
N THR A 688 -46.09 27.30 10.61
CA THR A 688 -46.34 25.91 10.22
C THR A 688 -45.19 24.96 10.58
N LYS A 689 -43.95 25.39 10.36
CA LYS A 689 -42.74 24.59 10.66
C LYS A 689 -42.45 24.52 12.15
N TYR A 690 -42.87 25.54 12.90
CA TYR A 690 -42.76 25.53 14.35
C TYR A 690 -43.79 24.57 14.98
N GLN A 691 -45.01 24.51 14.44
CA GLN A 691 -46.01 23.51 14.87
C GLN A 691 -45.54 22.07 14.60
N GLU A 692 -44.91 21.81 13.46
CA GLU A 692 -44.25 20.51 13.18
C GLU A 692 -43.20 20.16 14.24
N TYR A 693 -42.39 21.14 14.65
CA TYR A 693 -41.40 20.99 15.71
C TYR A 693 -42.04 20.64 17.07
N LEU A 694 -43.13 21.31 17.46
CA LEU A 694 -43.80 21.05 18.75
C LEU A 694 -44.32 19.62 18.85
N VAL A 695 -44.90 19.08 17.77
CA VAL A 695 -45.36 17.68 17.71
C VAL A 695 -44.21 16.70 17.87
N GLU A 696 -43.04 17.02 17.32
CA GLU A 696 -41.85 16.19 17.45
C GLU A 696 -41.20 16.31 18.83
N ALA A 697 -41.07 17.52 19.37
CA ALA A 697 -40.49 17.81 20.67
C ALA A 697 -41.27 17.12 21.81
N ALA A 698 -42.60 17.02 21.68
CA ALA A 698 -43.45 16.33 22.64
C ALA A 698 -43.14 14.83 22.81
N LYS A 699 -42.34 14.22 21.92
CA LYS A 699 -41.88 12.83 22.04
C LYS A 699 -40.76 12.65 23.07
N PHE A 700 -40.15 13.75 23.54
CA PHE A 700 -38.99 13.74 24.41
C PHE A 700 -39.33 14.35 25.77
N THR A 701 -38.76 13.79 26.85
CA THR A 701 -39.00 14.26 28.23
C THR A 701 -38.26 15.56 28.52
N THR A 702 -37.06 15.72 27.94
CA THR A 702 -36.22 16.91 28.08
C THR A 702 -35.67 17.32 26.72
N ARG A 703 -35.28 18.60 26.60
CA ARG A 703 -34.54 19.08 25.42
C ARG A 703 -33.20 18.34 25.25
N TRP A 704 -32.64 17.82 26.33
CA TRP A 704 -31.45 16.96 26.31
C TRP A 704 -31.70 15.62 25.59
N ASP A 705 -32.81 14.96 25.90
CA ASP A 705 -33.20 13.71 25.24
C ASP A 705 -33.46 13.92 23.74
N GLN A 706 -34.05 15.08 23.39
CA GLN A 706 -34.22 15.50 22.01
C GLN A 706 -32.86 15.65 21.30
N ALA A 707 -31.93 16.40 21.89
CA ALA A 707 -30.59 16.61 21.34
C ALA A 707 -29.83 15.29 21.16
N ARG A 708 -29.89 14.40 22.17
CA ARG A 708 -29.28 13.07 22.13
C ARG A 708 -29.85 12.23 20.99
N SER A 709 -31.17 12.19 20.84
CA SER A 709 -31.82 11.44 19.78
C SER A 709 -31.38 11.92 18.39
N TYR A 710 -31.24 13.23 18.19
CA TYR A 710 -30.86 13.81 16.90
C TYR A 710 -29.40 13.49 16.57
N ASN A 711 -28.49 13.62 17.55
CA ASN A 711 -27.08 13.27 17.36
C ASN A 711 -26.90 11.78 16.99
N ILE A 712 -27.66 10.89 17.65
CA ILE A 712 -27.67 9.46 17.32
C ILE A 712 -28.21 9.24 15.90
N GLN A 713 -29.28 9.92 15.52
CA GLN A 713 -29.89 9.79 14.20
C GLN A 713 -28.95 10.29 13.09
N ASP A 714 -28.33 11.45 13.27
CA ASP A 714 -27.35 12.01 12.33
C ASP A 714 -26.16 11.08 12.14
N THR A 715 -25.62 10.53 13.24
CA THR A 715 -24.49 9.59 13.20
C THR A 715 -24.88 8.28 12.51
N ARG A 716 -26.05 7.72 12.83
CA ARG A 716 -26.53 6.49 12.18
C ARG A 716 -26.85 6.69 10.71
N GLY A 717 -27.37 7.86 10.35
CA GLY A 717 -27.67 8.22 8.97
C GLY A 717 -26.42 8.20 8.07
N MET A 718 -25.23 8.41 8.62
CA MET A 718 -23.98 8.35 7.86
C MET A 718 -23.54 6.93 7.47
N ILE A 719 -23.99 5.90 8.20
CA ILE A 719 -23.47 4.53 8.06
C ILE A 719 -23.72 3.99 6.65
N GLU A 720 -24.96 4.07 6.19
CA GLU A 720 -25.38 3.54 4.88
C GLU A 720 -24.68 4.23 3.70
N PRO A 721 -24.62 5.58 3.62
CA PRO A 721 -23.81 6.25 2.61
C PRO A 721 -22.33 5.86 2.61
N ILE A 722 -21.70 5.71 3.79
CA ILE A 722 -20.29 5.31 3.89
C ILE A 722 -20.11 3.87 3.38
N ASP A 723 -21.00 2.96 3.75
CA ASP A 723 -20.99 1.57 3.27
C ASP A 723 -21.17 1.50 1.75
N ASN A 724 -22.05 2.32 1.19
CA ASN A 724 -22.22 2.44 -0.27
C ASN A 724 -20.95 2.94 -0.97
N LEU A 725 -20.26 3.93 -0.40
CA LEU A 725 -18.97 4.39 -0.95
C LEU A 725 -17.90 3.30 -0.88
N ILE A 726 -17.82 2.55 0.22
CA ILE A 726 -16.90 1.42 0.37
C ILE A 726 -17.19 0.38 -0.72
N LYS A 727 -18.44 -0.05 -0.86
CA LYS A 727 -18.89 -1.01 -1.89
C LYS A 727 -18.54 -0.55 -3.30
N MET A 728 -18.77 0.74 -3.59
CA MET A 728 -18.43 1.34 -4.88
C MET A 728 -16.94 1.24 -5.21
N MET A 729 -16.06 1.52 -4.25
CA MET A 729 -14.61 1.38 -4.45
C MET A 729 -14.18 -0.08 -4.52
N PHE A 730 -14.81 -0.93 -3.71
CA PHE A 730 -14.48 -2.35 -3.64
C PHE A 730 -14.76 -3.11 -4.95
N LYS A 731 -15.67 -2.60 -5.80
CA LYS A 731 -15.85 -3.08 -7.19
C LYS A 731 -14.52 -3.13 -7.94
N TYR A 732 -13.64 -2.16 -7.70
CA TYR A 732 -12.31 -2.06 -8.31
C TYR A 732 -11.20 -2.67 -7.43
N LYS A 733 -11.56 -3.51 -6.45
CA LYS A 733 -10.62 -4.10 -5.46
C LYS A 733 -9.84 -3.07 -4.64
N ILE A 734 -10.38 -1.87 -4.51
CA ILE A 734 -9.77 -0.78 -3.73
C ILE A 734 -10.43 -0.71 -2.36
N ASP A 735 -9.63 -0.83 -1.31
CA ASP A 735 -10.05 -0.45 0.04
C ASP A 735 -10.10 1.08 0.14
N MET A 736 -11.31 1.64 0.12
CA MET A 736 -11.55 3.07 0.26
C MET A 736 -10.92 3.64 1.52
N LEU A 737 -11.05 2.92 2.65
CA LEU A 737 -10.62 3.43 3.94
C LEU A 737 -9.10 3.46 4.02
N ALA A 738 -8.38 2.58 3.32
CA ALA A 738 -6.92 2.66 3.21
C ALA A 738 -6.42 3.91 2.44
N MET A 739 -7.28 4.57 1.65
CA MET A 739 -6.92 5.73 0.83
C MET A 739 -7.12 7.06 1.58
N TYR A 740 -6.35 8.09 1.20
CA TYR A 740 -6.38 9.44 1.76
C TYR A 740 -7.58 10.28 1.29
N GLY A 741 -8.33 9.83 0.28
CA GLY A 741 -9.49 10.55 -0.22
C GLY A 741 -9.89 10.13 -1.63
N MET A 742 -10.95 10.74 -2.14
CA MET A 742 -11.56 10.34 -3.41
C MET A 742 -10.60 10.47 -4.61
N SER A 743 -9.73 11.48 -4.62
CA SER A 743 -8.75 11.64 -5.70
C SER A 743 -7.74 10.49 -5.76
N GLN A 744 -7.34 9.94 -4.62
CA GLN A 744 -6.45 8.79 -4.59
C GLN A 744 -7.19 7.51 -4.99
N CYS A 745 -8.44 7.34 -4.55
CA CYS A 745 -9.28 6.26 -5.05
C CYS A 745 -9.43 6.33 -6.57
N ALA A 746 -9.72 7.50 -7.14
CA ALA A 746 -9.82 7.69 -8.59
C ALA A 746 -8.50 7.40 -9.32
N ASN A 747 -7.35 7.83 -8.76
CA ASN A 747 -6.04 7.49 -9.31
C ASN A 747 -5.79 5.98 -9.25
N ALA A 748 -6.13 5.31 -8.15
CA ALA A 748 -5.98 3.87 -8.02
C ALA A 748 -6.87 3.11 -9.01
N ILE A 749 -8.12 3.58 -9.24
CA ILE A 749 -8.99 3.04 -10.29
C ILE A 749 -8.33 3.22 -11.66
N LYS A 750 -7.85 4.43 -11.98
CA LYS A 750 -7.16 4.71 -13.24
C LYS A 750 -5.95 3.79 -13.46
N TYR A 751 -5.14 3.58 -12.43
CA TYR A 751 -4.01 2.67 -12.52
C TYR A 751 -4.46 1.23 -12.65
N SER A 752 -5.43 0.76 -11.86
CA SER A 752 -6.02 -0.56 -12.02
C SER A 752 -6.42 -0.78 -13.47
N SER A 753 -7.20 0.15 -14.04
CA SER A 753 -7.65 0.06 -15.43
C SER A 753 -6.52 0.12 -16.47
N ALA A 754 -5.46 0.91 -16.22
CA ALA A 754 -4.29 0.96 -17.10
C ALA A 754 -3.44 -0.33 -17.05
N TYR A 755 -3.61 -1.14 -16.01
CA TYR A 755 -2.93 -2.41 -15.80
C TYR A 755 -3.90 -3.59 -15.87
N ASP A 756 -5.12 -3.42 -16.38
CA ASP A 756 -6.08 -4.53 -16.55
C ASP A 756 -5.53 -5.58 -17.53
N ASP A 757 -4.73 -5.15 -18.51
CA ASP A 757 -3.99 -6.01 -19.45
C ASP A 757 -2.59 -6.41 -18.94
N PHE A 758 -2.18 -5.94 -17.75
CA PHE A 758 -0.87 -6.23 -17.20
C PHE A 758 -0.83 -7.62 -16.58
N LYS A 759 -0.23 -8.55 -17.32
CA LYS A 759 0.21 -9.85 -16.83
C LYS A 759 1.63 -9.72 -16.28
N MET A 760 1.85 -10.14 -15.03
CA MET A 760 3.18 -10.12 -14.41
C MET A 760 4.24 -10.90 -15.22
N ASN A 761 3.79 -11.92 -15.98
CA ASN A 761 4.61 -12.71 -16.90
C ASN A 761 4.21 -12.51 -18.37
N GLY A 762 3.58 -11.39 -18.72
CA GLY A 762 3.18 -11.08 -20.10
C GLY A 762 4.40 -10.76 -20.96
N ASP A 763 4.43 -11.26 -22.19
CA ASP A 763 5.46 -10.93 -23.18
C ASP A 763 5.10 -9.63 -23.91
N TYR A 764 5.52 -8.51 -23.32
CA TYR A 764 5.34 -7.19 -23.93
C TYR A 764 6.45 -7.00 -24.96
N ASN A 765 6.18 -7.36 -26.22
CA ASN A 765 7.07 -7.13 -27.36
C ASN A 765 7.34 -5.63 -27.57
N ILE A 766 8.26 -5.07 -26.79
CA ILE A 766 8.70 -3.68 -26.90
C ILE A 766 9.79 -3.64 -27.97
N GLU A 767 9.56 -2.89 -29.05
CA GLU A 767 10.58 -2.65 -30.06
C GLU A 767 11.74 -1.83 -29.47
N ASP A 768 12.94 -2.42 -29.41
CA ASP A 768 14.19 -1.76 -28.99
C ASP A 768 14.61 -0.72 -30.04
N THR A 769 14.02 0.48 -29.96
CA THR A 769 14.39 1.62 -30.84
C THR A 769 15.62 2.38 -30.32
N ASP A 770 15.97 2.21 -29.06
CA ASP A 770 17.08 2.90 -28.40
C ASP A 770 18.39 2.10 -28.48
N ARG A 771 19.53 2.81 -28.52
CA ARG A 771 20.85 2.17 -28.59
C ARG A 771 21.17 1.43 -27.28
N PRO A 772 21.69 0.19 -27.35
CA PRO A 772 22.15 -0.55 -26.18
C PRO A 772 23.18 0.23 -25.38
N ILE A 773 23.18 0.03 -24.06
CA ILE A 773 24.18 0.60 -23.16
C ILE A 773 25.55 0.02 -23.51
N ASN A 774 26.54 0.88 -23.65
CA ASN A 774 27.93 0.48 -23.83
C ASN A 774 28.76 1.22 -22.79
N ILE A 775 29.18 0.47 -21.76
CA ILE A 775 29.95 1.04 -20.66
C ILE A 775 31.43 1.13 -21.03
N THR A 776 31.98 2.33 -20.90
CA THR A 776 33.41 2.57 -21.12
C THR A 776 34.17 2.37 -19.81
N VAL A 777 35.47 2.03 -19.88
CA VAL A 777 36.32 1.92 -18.69
C VAL A 777 36.25 3.18 -17.81
N PRO A 778 36.31 4.42 -18.35
CA PRO A 778 36.18 5.62 -17.52
C PRO A 778 34.82 5.74 -16.80
N TYR A 779 33.72 5.33 -17.46
CA TYR A 779 32.40 5.32 -16.84
C TYR A 779 32.34 4.31 -15.67
N TRP A 780 32.90 3.11 -15.88
CA TRP A 780 32.96 2.08 -14.85
C TRP A 780 33.79 2.51 -13.64
N THR A 781 34.97 3.09 -13.88
CA THR A 781 35.83 3.63 -12.83
C THR A 781 35.10 4.68 -11.99
N ALA A 782 34.44 5.65 -12.63
CA ALA A 782 33.67 6.68 -11.92
C ALA A 782 32.50 6.09 -11.10
N LYS A 783 31.89 5.01 -11.58
CA LYS A 783 30.81 4.31 -10.85
C LYS A 783 31.33 3.56 -9.62
N VAL A 784 32.41 2.81 -9.76
CA VAL A 784 33.06 2.10 -8.64
C VAL A 784 33.49 3.09 -7.55
N GLU A 785 34.12 4.19 -7.93
CA GLU A 785 34.53 5.26 -7.01
C GLU A 785 33.31 5.88 -6.28
N SER A 786 32.21 6.11 -7.00
CA SER A 786 30.97 6.62 -6.39
C SER A 786 30.36 5.65 -5.36
N TYR A 787 30.39 4.34 -5.60
CA TYR A 787 29.89 3.35 -4.64
C TYR A 787 30.76 3.29 -3.39
N ILE A 788 32.09 3.31 -3.57
CA ILE A 788 33.04 3.38 -2.45
C ILE A 788 32.76 4.60 -1.58
N GLU A 789 32.56 5.78 -2.20
CA GLU A 789 32.27 7.01 -1.46
C GLU A 789 30.91 6.95 -0.72
N GLN A 790 29.89 6.33 -1.33
CA GLN A 790 28.57 6.15 -0.70
C GLN A 790 28.62 5.22 0.52
N ASP A 791 29.34 4.11 0.41
CA ASP A 791 29.46 3.13 1.50
C ASP A 791 30.33 3.66 2.64
N GLN A 792 31.40 4.40 2.32
CA GLN A 792 32.20 5.13 3.32
C GLN A 792 31.34 6.16 4.08
N LYS A 793 30.50 6.93 3.39
CA LYS A 793 29.57 7.88 4.04
C LYS A 793 28.53 7.21 4.94
N LYS A 794 28.22 5.93 4.70
CA LYS A 794 27.21 5.16 5.42
C LYS A 794 27.80 4.17 6.43
N ASN A 795 29.13 4.14 6.61
CA ASN A 795 29.85 3.17 7.45
C ASN A 795 29.46 1.70 7.15
N ARG A 796 29.35 1.33 5.87
CA ARG A 796 29.07 -0.05 5.45
C ARG A 796 30.36 -0.82 5.22
N ASP A 797 30.28 -2.15 5.39
CA ASP A 797 31.39 -3.06 5.06
C ASP A 797 31.63 -3.07 3.54
N SER A 798 32.87 -2.83 3.12
CA SER A 798 33.30 -2.70 1.73
C SER A 798 34.16 -3.86 1.23
N ASN A 799 34.35 -4.92 2.03
CA ASN A 799 35.24 -6.03 1.71
C ASN A 799 34.84 -6.82 0.45
N ASN A 800 33.58 -6.74 0.03
CA ASN A 800 33.03 -7.43 -1.15
C ASN A 800 32.48 -6.47 -2.21
N ASN A 801 32.96 -5.22 -2.24
CA ASN A 801 32.52 -4.26 -3.24
C ASN A 801 33.12 -4.58 -4.62
N VAL A 802 32.36 -4.23 -5.66
CA VAL A 802 32.84 -4.28 -7.05
C VAL A 802 34.06 -3.38 -7.23
N THR A 803 34.98 -3.84 -8.06
CA THR A 803 36.28 -3.22 -8.33
C THR A 803 36.41 -2.81 -9.79
N ILE A 804 37.44 -2.02 -10.09
CA ILE A 804 37.74 -1.63 -11.48
C ILE A 804 38.07 -2.88 -12.33
N SER A 805 38.67 -3.92 -11.74
CA SER A 805 38.99 -5.18 -12.43
C SER A 805 37.76 -5.97 -12.88
N ASP A 806 36.58 -5.71 -12.32
CA ASP A 806 35.34 -6.40 -12.71
C ASP A 806 34.72 -5.84 -14.00
N TYR A 807 35.36 -4.85 -14.63
CA TYR A 807 34.87 -4.17 -15.83
C TYR A 807 34.44 -5.13 -16.94
N GLU A 808 35.30 -6.07 -17.34
CA GLU A 808 35.01 -6.97 -18.46
C GLU A 808 33.82 -7.90 -18.15
N TYR A 809 33.75 -8.39 -16.91
CA TYR A 809 32.62 -9.21 -16.46
C TYR A 809 31.30 -8.44 -16.55
N PHE A 810 31.25 -7.20 -16.02
CA PHE A 810 30.02 -6.41 -16.05
C PHE A 810 29.68 -5.90 -17.44
N LYS A 811 30.66 -5.59 -18.29
CA LYS A 811 30.43 -5.23 -19.69
C LYS A 811 29.75 -6.38 -20.44
N GLU A 812 30.30 -7.58 -20.32
CA GLU A 812 29.72 -8.78 -20.95
C GLU A 812 28.34 -9.12 -20.36
N LEU A 813 28.17 -8.95 -19.05
CA LEU A 813 26.89 -9.14 -18.37
C LEU A 813 25.82 -8.20 -18.92
N LEU A 814 26.12 -6.91 -19.06
CA LEU A 814 25.15 -5.93 -19.56
C LEU A 814 24.84 -6.06 -21.05
N GLU A 815 25.78 -6.60 -21.84
CA GLU A 815 25.56 -6.91 -23.26
C GLU A 815 24.66 -8.14 -23.46
N LYS A 816 24.78 -9.16 -22.58
CA LYS A 816 24.05 -10.42 -22.69
C LYS A 816 22.72 -10.44 -21.93
N GLN A 817 22.64 -9.73 -20.82
CA GLN A 817 21.45 -9.69 -19.98
C GLN A 817 20.41 -8.73 -20.54
N ARG A 818 19.16 -9.02 -20.22
CA ARG A 818 17.99 -8.20 -20.57
C ARG A 818 17.29 -7.80 -19.29
N CYS A 819 16.52 -6.72 -19.35
CA CYS A 819 15.69 -6.34 -18.22
C CYS A 819 14.71 -7.48 -17.92
N TYR A 820 14.71 -7.98 -16.69
CA TYR A 820 13.83 -9.10 -16.29
C TYR A 820 12.33 -8.79 -16.48
N ILE A 821 11.95 -7.51 -16.35
CA ILE A 821 10.56 -7.08 -16.41
C ILE A 821 10.05 -6.94 -17.85
N CYS A 822 10.87 -6.39 -18.77
CA CYS A 822 10.43 -6.08 -20.13
C CYS A 822 11.19 -6.81 -21.24
N ASN A 823 12.17 -7.64 -20.90
CA ASN A 823 13.05 -8.37 -21.81
C ASN A 823 13.81 -7.50 -22.84
N CYS A 824 13.76 -6.16 -22.72
CA CYS A 824 14.53 -5.24 -23.54
C CYS A 824 16.02 -5.28 -23.18
N LYS A 825 16.88 -4.93 -24.15
CA LYS A 825 18.29 -4.67 -23.86
C LYS A 825 18.41 -3.46 -22.93
N PHE A 826 19.42 -3.46 -22.06
CA PHE A 826 19.68 -2.29 -21.23
C PHE A 826 20.13 -1.12 -22.09
N THR A 827 19.61 0.07 -21.79
CA THR A 827 19.94 1.34 -22.47
C THR A 827 20.20 2.41 -21.42
N TRP A 828 20.66 3.59 -21.85
CA TRP A 828 20.79 4.73 -20.91
C TRP A 828 19.45 5.20 -20.33
N LYS A 829 18.31 4.87 -20.95
CA LYS A 829 16.96 5.18 -20.43
C LYS A 829 16.40 4.05 -19.53
N ASN A 830 16.80 2.81 -19.79
CA ASN A 830 16.50 1.63 -18.98
C ASN A 830 17.81 1.05 -18.44
N SER A 831 18.41 1.76 -17.48
CA SER A 831 19.69 1.37 -16.92
C SER A 831 19.53 0.21 -15.93
N PRO A 832 20.49 -0.72 -15.87
CA PRO A 832 20.49 -1.80 -14.87
C PRO A 832 20.57 -1.20 -13.46
N THR A 833 19.72 -1.67 -12.54
CA THR A 833 19.68 -1.25 -11.12
C THR A 833 20.62 -2.04 -10.24
#